data_AF-A0A5C7LEP0-F1
#
_entry.id   AF-A0A5C7LEP0-F1
#
_cell.length_a   1.000
_cell.length_b   1.000
_cell.length_c   1.000
_cell.angle_alpha   90.00
_cell.angle_beta   90.00
_cell.angle_gamma   90.00
#
_symmetry.space_group_name_H-M   'P 1'
#
loop_
_entity.id
_entity.type
_entity.pdbx_description
1 polymer ?
#
loop_
_entity_poly.entity_id
_entity_poly.type
_entity_poly.pdbx_seq_one_letter_code
_entity_poly.pdbx_strand_id
1 'polypeptide(L)'
;MALQILINGIDRTSLVLWDSLQWHSNMNNEVDTMSISIQKFGTRTFRPENGDILEFYDSSVLVFSGPILKADESIESVDRLVYHVMVKDNSHEMNRYLVRETYNEKPLINVICDIFNKYVNKKKRVEIADFEPTEIWTAVSGLVAVDTENYITGNQGLRITSEGGSTATVERYIFLDLTQNNLGATDYLDIDVWAEEYSEIGYLELVLTDSGGGEARIDLTSLIVKNGHNYIHTLRSAWSEDFDFHWYEVVKQTINFASTGDDIYVTLDNWQMISADAYTRINANNATQIVKNAKFNFEEPTVCINELVEKFAWKWYVDPNKDLHIFDIYDEVAAYNLSDTNGNYIYRSLKISNNVDQLRNSIYVRGGEYLDDAVTEDLRHQIDGNNAIFKVGYKYDLDTVTLTLNGDEVAVGADNIDKYNDNQGVLQRFFGTLTFPVGNISGSTKQSQQIIAARKGRRTKIKLRLYKVGNPVDNFQLQVFSDDGNNQPSGSSLSTIAMISGASLSTSSTEKVITITESVADSLLFDKNEKYHIIANRSGANNASNYYVIDGYEKVYDGISYSGTSAPAWTAFTNQSWYFSEVLGFEALLDNENRRLTLQSTPLVGDILSLEGQPFKPVFVQVKENASIAEFGEWEFRVVDKTIITKEAARQRARQEILSWAGEISEGMFRTYVPGLRVGATINVQSTIRGINQDFLINKISARPHGSNNLEYTVSLVTKKTLGILYWLQKQLLLEGKNVEIDDNDELDKLESFSEEFSFSDSVTVTLYTGKVWSNDAGTTPNKLIWSGGATHIWV
;
A
#
# COMPACT_ATOMS: atom_id res chain seq x y z
N MET A 1 27.04 -1.12 36.85
CA MET A 1 27.21 -1.33 35.40
C MET A 1 27.45 -2.82 35.24
N ALA A 2 26.39 -3.56 34.97
CA ALA A 2 26.42 -5.01 34.91
C ALA A 2 25.73 -5.45 33.63
N LEU A 3 26.36 -6.38 32.91
CA LEU A 3 25.75 -7.11 31.81
C LEU A 3 24.68 -8.03 32.41
N GLN A 4 23.51 -8.12 31.77
CA GLN A 4 22.40 -8.94 32.25
C GLN A 4 21.79 -9.71 31.08
N ILE A 5 21.41 -10.98 31.34
CA ILE A 5 20.67 -11.80 30.39
C ILE A 5 19.42 -12.34 31.06
N LEU A 6 18.27 -12.08 30.42
CA LEU A 6 16.99 -12.65 30.79
C LEU A 6 16.61 -13.68 29.72
N ILE A 7 16.04 -14.81 30.17
CA ILE A 7 15.45 -15.81 29.27
C ILE A 7 14.00 -16.01 29.69
N ASN A 8 13.06 -15.73 28.78
CA ASN A 8 11.62 -15.65 29.03
C ASN A 8 11.31 -14.74 30.24
N GLY A 9 11.96 -13.58 30.33
CA GLY A 9 11.80 -12.61 31.41
C GLY A 9 12.41 -13.01 32.76
N ILE A 10 13.08 -14.17 32.86
CA ILE A 10 13.74 -14.61 34.10
C ILE A 10 15.24 -14.37 34.00
N ASP A 11 15.82 -13.70 34.99
CA ASP A 11 17.26 -13.44 35.06
C ASP A 11 18.09 -14.75 35.13
N ARG A 12 18.93 -14.97 34.12
CA ARG A 12 19.86 -16.10 34.00
C ARG A 12 21.33 -15.69 33.98
N THR A 13 21.64 -14.42 34.31
CA THR A 13 22.98 -13.81 34.28
C THR A 13 24.05 -14.66 34.99
N SER A 14 23.71 -15.26 36.13
CA SER A 14 24.65 -16.09 36.91
C SER A 14 25.04 -17.43 36.26
N LEU A 15 24.30 -17.86 35.24
CA LEU A 15 24.54 -19.10 34.50
C LEU A 15 25.32 -18.87 33.20
N VAL A 16 25.61 -17.62 32.86
CA VAL A 16 26.24 -17.25 31.60
C VAL A 16 27.76 -17.35 31.70
N LEU A 17 28.38 -17.97 30.71
CA LEU A 17 29.82 -17.95 30.51
C LEU A 17 30.20 -16.74 29.64
N TRP A 18 30.46 -15.60 30.27
CA TRP A 18 30.66 -14.31 29.57
C TRP A 18 31.80 -14.31 28.55
N ASP A 19 32.86 -15.08 28.79
CA ASP A 19 33.98 -15.23 27.85
C ASP A 19 33.57 -15.85 26.50
N SER A 20 32.41 -16.51 26.44
CA SER A 20 31.87 -17.12 25.22
C SER A 20 30.95 -16.20 24.42
N LEU A 21 30.63 -15.01 24.93
CA LEU A 21 29.73 -14.07 24.26
C LEU A 21 30.37 -13.56 22.95
N GLN A 22 29.65 -13.75 21.85
CA GLN A 22 29.94 -13.05 20.60
C GLN A 22 28.64 -12.43 20.10
N TRP A 23 28.66 -11.12 19.90
CA TRP A 23 27.55 -10.38 19.32
C TRP A 23 28.01 -9.70 18.04
N HIS A 24 27.25 -9.94 16.98
CA HIS A 24 27.45 -9.35 15.67
C HIS A 24 26.19 -8.57 15.31
N SER A 25 26.33 -7.26 15.20
CA SER A 25 25.32 -6.38 14.62
C SER A 25 25.78 -5.97 13.22
N ASN A 26 24.95 -6.23 12.21
CA ASN A 26 25.27 -6.03 10.80
C ASN A 26 24.26 -5.08 10.15
N MET A 27 24.72 -4.31 9.15
CA MET A 27 23.83 -3.47 8.36
C MET A 27 23.27 -4.24 7.16
N ASN A 28 21.96 -4.11 6.92
CA ASN A 28 21.20 -4.57 5.74
C ASN A 28 21.33 -6.08 5.40
N ASN A 29 20.19 -6.79 5.43
CA ASN A 29 19.98 -8.19 5.01
C ASN A 29 20.77 -9.29 5.78
N GLU A 30 21.76 -8.92 6.58
CA GLU A 30 22.38 -9.83 7.54
C GLU A 30 21.70 -9.67 8.90
N VAL A 31 21.00 -10.71 9.33
CA VAL A 31 20.34 -10.77 10.64
C VAL A 31 21.37 -10.62 11.75
N ASP A 32 21.05 -9.82 12.78
CA ASP A 32 21.90 -9.71 13.95
C ASP A 32 21.93 -11.05 14.68
N THR A 33 23.13 -11.49 15.05
CA THR A 33 23.35 -12.79 15.68
C THR A 33 24.11 -12.64 16.98
N MET A 34 23.69 -13.42 17.96
CA MET A 34 24.38 -13.56 19.22
C MET A 34 24.62 -15.03 19.53
N SER A 35 25.85 -15.38 19.89
CA SER A 35 26.18 -16.70 20.42
C SER A 35 26.71 -16.57 21.83
N ILE A 36 26.22 -17.43 22.72
CA ILE A 36 26.63 -17.44 24.12
C ILE A 36 26.50 -18.84 24.71
N SER A 37 27.32 -19.14 25.72
CA SER A 37 27.26 -20.43 26.42
C SER A 37 26.65 -20.27 27.80
N ILE A 38 25.73 -21.17 28.15
CA ILE A 38 25.01 -21.21 29.43
C ILE A 38 25.35 -22.51 30.15
N GLN A 39 25.80 -22.42 31.39
CA GLN A 39 26.16 -23.59 32.20
C GLN A 39 25.05 -24.02 33.15
N LYS A 40 24.91 -25.33 33.31
CA LYS A 40 24.09 -26.00 34.31
C LYS A 40 25.01 -26.84 35.20
N PHE A 41 24.90 -26.64 36.50
CA PHE A 41 25.74 -27.31 37.51
C PHE A 41 24.99 -27.50 38.83
N GLY A 42 25.31 -28.57 39.55
CA GLY A 42 24.70 -28.92 40.84
C GLY A 42 23.22 -29.24 40.71
N THR A 43 22.40 -28.72 41.63
CA THR A 43 20.94 -29.00 41.70
C THR A 43 20.08 -28.16 40.75
N ARG A 44 20.69 -27.34 39.88
CA ARG A 44 19.94 -26.46 38.97
C ARG A 44 19.24 -27.25 37.87
N THR A 45 18.03 -26.85 37.52
CA THR A 45 17.18 -27.55 36.55
C THR A 45 17.06 -26.84 35.20
N PHE A 46 17.34 -25.54 35.14
CA PHE A 46 17.19 -24.72 33.94
C PHE A 46 18.01 -25.27 32.76
N ARG A 47 17.37 -25.33 31.60
CA ARG A 47 17.97 -25.62 30.29
C ARG A 47 17.34 -24.64 29.28
N PRO A 48 18.13 -24.04 28.38
CA PRO A 48 17.57 -23.25 27.28
C PRO A 48 16.91 -24.17 26.25
N GLU A 49 15.74 -23.80 25.75
CA GLU A 49 15.03 -24.51 24.70
C GLU A 49 14.93 -23.67 23.42
N ASN A 50 14.82 -24.32 22.26
CA ASN A 50 14.62 -23.61 21.00
C ASN A 50 13.27 -22.88 21.05
N GLY A 51 13.27 -21.59 20.73
CA GLY A 51 12.12 -20.70 20.79
C GLY A 51 12.02 -19.87 22.08
N ASP A 52 12.83 -20.15 23.12
CA ASP A 52 12.92 -19.26 24.28
C ASP A 52 13.43 -17.88 23.84
N ILE A 53 12.86 -16.81 24.40
CA ILE A 53 13.26 -15.43 24.11
C ILE A 53 14.43 -15.06 25.02
N LEU A 54 15.54 -14.63 24.42
CA LEU A 54 16.71 -14.12 25.13
C LEU A 54 16.78 -12.61 24.99
N GLU A 55 16.86 -11.90 26.11
CA GLU A 55 17.07 -10.45 26.18
C GLU A 55 18.44 -10.15 26.79
N PHE A 56 19.24 -9.33 26.12
CA PHE A 56 20.57 -8.93 26.55
C PHE A 56 20.60 -7.44 26.88
N TYR A 57 20.92 -7.13 28.13
CA TYR A 57 21.02 -5.78 28.63
C TYR A 57 22.47 -5.40 28.92
N ASP A 58 22.85 -4.19 28.50
CA ASP A 58 24.07 -3.51 28.93
C ASP A 58 23.66 -2.28 29.73
N SER A 59 24.06 -2.23 31.01
CA SER A 59 23.82 -1.07 31.87
C SER A 59 22.34 -0.66 31.94
N SER A 60 21.45 -1.66 32.00
CA SER A 60 19.98 -1.53 32.01
C SER A 60 19.32 -1.09 30.71
N VAL A 61 20.08 -0.95 29.62
CA VAL A 61 19.54 -0.73 28.27
C VAL A 61 19.43 -2.08 27.56
N LEU A 62 18.27 -2.39 27.00
CA LEU A 62 18.09 -3.57 26.15
C LEU A 62 18.86 -3.34 24.83
N VAL A 63 19.89 -4.14 24.59
CA VAL A 63 20.78 -4.02 23.41
C VAL A 63 20.39 -5.02 22.33
N PHE A 64 19.93 -6.20 22.72
CA PHE A 64 19.57 -7.27 21.79
C PHE A 64 18.45 -8.13 22.36
N SER A 65 17.51 -8.54 21.53
CA SER A 65 16.45 -9.48 21.88
C SER A 65 16.11 -10.38 20.70
N GLY A 66 15.82 -11.65 20.98
CA GLY A 66 15.27 -12.56 19.99
C GLY A 66 15.24 -14.03 20.41
N PRO A 67 14.68 -14.91 19.55
CA PRO A 67 14.47 -16.32 19.88
C PRO A 67 15.75 -17.16 19.76
N ILE A 68 15.93 -18.08 20.69
CA ILE A 68 16.96 -19.12 20.61
C ILE A 68 16.64 -20.05 19.44
N LEU A 69 17.54 -20.11 18.46
CA LEU A 69 17.37 -21.01 17.30
C LEU A 69 17.96 -22.39 17.55
N LYS A 70 19.05 -22.42 18.32
CA LYS A 70 19.81 -23.64 18.57
C LYS A 70 20.42 -23.60 19.95
N ALA A 71 20.27 -24.69 20.69
CA ALA A 71 20.98 -24.96 21.93
C ALA A 71 21.69 -26.32 21.84
N ASP A 72 23.00 -26.31 21.61
CA ASP A 72 23.82 -27.54 21.59
C ASP A 72 24.30 -27.88 22.99
N GLU A 73 24.08 -29.12 23.43
CA GLU A 73 24.46 -29.60 24.75
C GLU A 73 25.85 -30.26 24.74
N SER A 74 26.72 -29.90 25.69
CA SER A 74 28.03 -30.51 25.89
C SER A 74 28.30 -30.79 27.37
N ILE A 75 28.92 -31.94 27.67
CA ILE A 75 29.33 -32.31 29.03
C ILE A 75 30.80 -31.93 29.21
N GLU A 76 31.06 -31.01 30.13
CA GLU A 76 32.38 -30.45 30.39
C GLU A 76 33.04 -31.07 31.63
N SER A 77 32.23 -31.51 32.62
CA SER A 77 32.69 -32.25 33.79
C SER A 77 31.57 -33.09 34.40
N VAL A 78 31.87 -33.87 35.44
CA VAL A 78 30.92 -34.78 36.12
C VAL A 78 29.66 -34.07 36.62
N ASP A 79 29.73 -32.77 36.94
CA ASP A 79 28.60 -31.97 37.44
C ASP A 79 28.50 -30.62 36.70
N ARG A 80 28.97 -30.56 35.45
CA ARG A 80 28.88 -29.35 34.62
C ARG A 80 28.50 -29.69 33.18
N LEU A 81 27.35 -29.17 32.80
CA LEU A 81 26.81 -29.21 31.45
C LEU A 81 26.84 -27.79 30.87
N VAL A 82 27.22 -27.64 29.61
CA VAL A 82 27.28 -26.36 28.92
C VAL A 82 26.44 -26.42 27.65
N TYR A 83 25.55 -25.45 27.52
CA TYR A 83 24.71 -25.23 26.36
C TYR A 83 25.30 -24.12 25.51
N HIS A 84 25.66 -24.41 24.26
CA HIS A 84 26.03 -23.38 23.29
C HIS A 84 24.78 -22.92 22.56
N VAL A 85 24.41 -21.67 22.82
CA VAL A 85 23.16 -21.08 22.34
C VAL A 85 23.47 -20.13 21.19
N MET A 86 22.68 -20.23 20.12
CA MET A 86 22.66 -19.28 19.00
C MET A 86 21.30 -18.60 18.93
N VAL A 87 21.32 -17.28 18.90
CA VAL A 87 20.14 -16.40 18.90
C VAL A 87 20.20 -15.50 17.66
N LYS A 88 19.06 -15.30 17.01
CA LYS A 88 18.86 -14.28 15.98
C LYS A 88 17.97 -13.17 16.53
N ASP A 89 18.08 -11.97 15.98
CA ASP A 89 17.19 -10.87 16.32
C ASP A 89 15.72 -11.15 15.96
N ASN A 90 14.87 -10.20 16.36
CA ASN A 90 13.44 -10.23 16.08
C ASN A 90 13.11 -10.13 14.57
N SER A 91 14.01 -9.73 13.68
CA SER A 91 13.70 -9.70 12.23
C SER A 91 13.41 -11.10 11.67
N HIS A 92 13.92 -12.15 12.32
CA HIS A 92 13.67 -13.54 11.91
C HIS A 92 12.17 -13.91 11.93
N GLU A 93 11.42 -13.41 12.91
CA GLU A 93 9.99 -13.71 13.03
C GLU A 93 9.13 -12.97 11.99
N MET A 94 9.62 -11.86 11.43
CA MET A 94 8.91 -11.16 10.34
C MET A 94 8.81 -12.04 9.10
N ASN A 95 9.78 -12.93 8.86
CA ASN A 95 9.87 -13.76 7.66
C ASN A 95 8.96 -15.02 7.69
N ARG A 96 8.03 -15.11 8.63
CA ARG A 96 7.12 -16.27 8.75
C ARG A 96 6.17 -16.43 7.55
N TYR A 97 5.83 -15.34 6.87
CA TYR A 97 4.90 -15.34 5.73
C TYR A 97 5.51 -14.60 4.54
N LEU A 98 5.31 -15.13 3.34
CA LEU A 98 5.84 -14.55 2.11
C LEU A 98 4.87 -13.49 1.54
N VAL A 99 5.42 -12.37 1.09
CA VAL A 99 4.72 -11.24 0.47
C VAL A 99 4.49 -11.52 -1.01
N ARG A 100 3.26 -11.27 -1.48
CA ARG A 100 2.90 -11.31 -2.90
C ARG A 100 2.00 -10.14 -3.22
N GLU A 101 2.60 -8.99 -3.51
CA GLU A 101 1.89 -7.73 -3.72
C GLU A 101 2.53 -6.92 -4.85
N THR A 102 1.79 -5.96 -5.38
CA THR A 102 2.30 -4.97 -6.33
C THR A 102 1.80 -3.60 -5.93
N TYR A 103 2.74 -2.66 -5.79
CA TYR A 103 2.49 -1.29 -5.39
C TYR A 103 2.96 -0.35 -6.49
N ASN A 104 2.09 0.59 -6.87
CA ASN A 104 2.36 1.60 -7.89
C ASN A 104 2.03 2.97 -7.30
N GLU A 105 3.00 3.89 -7.40
CA GLU A 105 2.89 5.28 -6.94
C GLU A 105 2.35 5.42 -5.50
N LYS A 106 2.86 4.59 -4.59
CA LYS A 106 2.49 4.60 -3.17
C LYS A 106 3.58 5.21 -2.29
N PRO A 107 3.26 6.05 -1.30
CA PRO A 107 4.22 6.40 -0.26
C PRO A 107 4.82 5.14 0.38
N LEU A 108 6.11 5.19 0.71
CA LEU A 108 6.85 4.07 1.28
C LEU A 108 6.21 3.54 2.56
N ILE A 109 5.80 4.43 3.46
CA ILE A 109 5.09 4.07 4.69
C ILE A 109 3.82 3.26 4.42
N ASN A 110 3.15 3.46 3.28
CA ASN A 110 1.94 2.73 2.95
C ASN A 110 2.21 1.29 2.58
N VAL A 111 3.27 1.10 1.79
CA VAL A 111 3.70 -0.24 1.41
C VAL A 111 4.12 -1.03 2.65
N ILE A 112 4.80 -0.38 3.59
CA ILE A 112 5.20 -0.98 4.86
C ILE A 112 3.99 -1.33 5.72
N CYS A 113 3.03 -0.42 5.83
CA CYS A 113 1.77 -0.67 6.53
C CYS A 113 1.10 -1.95 6.04
N ASP A 114 0.90 -2.02 4.72
CA ASP A 114 0.21 -3.12 4.08
C ASP A 114 0.93 -4.45 4.31
N ILE A 115 2.27 -4.44 4.19
CA ILE A 115 3.11 -5.61 4.50
C ILE A 115 2.96 -6.03 5.97
N PHE A 116 2.94 -5.06 6.89
CA PHE A 116 2.81 -5.33 8.31
C PHE A 116 1.44 -5.92 8.64
N ASN A 117 0.37 -5.28 8.16
CA ASN A 117 -1.00 -5.69 8.44
C ASN A 117 -1.31 -7.07 7.83
N LYS A 118 -0.95 -7.30 6.56
CA LYS A 118 -1.29 -8.55 5.85
C LYS A 118 -0.37 -9.72 6.15
N TYR A 119 0.91 -9.48 6.43
CA TYR A 119 1.93 -10.54 6.49
C TYR A 119 2.61 -10.64 7.85
N VAL A 120 3.19 -9.55 8.38
CA VAL A 120 4.01 -9.62 9.62
C VAL A 120 3.13 -9.82 10.86
N ASN A 121 2.07 -9.02 11.00
CA ASN A 121 1.15 -9.00 12.13
C ASN A 121 -0.14 -9.79 11.88
N LYS A 122 -0.22 -10.59 10.81
CA LYS A 122 -1.43 -11.29 10.36
C LYS A 122 -2.23 -12.02 11.45
N LYS A 123 -1.55 -12.67 12.40
CA LYS A 123 -2.17 -13.41 13.53
C LYS A 123 -2.07 -12.69 14.88
N LYS A 124 -1.64 -11.44 14.85
CA LYS A 124 -1.43 -10.57 16.00
C LYS A 124 -2.30 -9.32 15.89
N ARG A 125 -3.22 -9.25 14.94
CA ARG A 125 -4.14 -8.14 14.73
C ARG A 125 -5.57 -8.62 14.56
N VAL A 126 -6.52 -7.76 14.86
CA VAL A 126 -7.91 -7.84 14.42
C VAL A 126 -8.27 -6.47 13.84
N GLU A 127 -8.79 -6.48 12.63
CA GLU A 127 -9.19 -5.27 11.91
C GLU A 127 -10.52 -4.75 12.44
N ILE A 128 -10.60 -3.44 12.66
CA ILE A 128 -11.83 -2.77 13.08
C ILE A 128 -12.44 -2.08 11.86
N ALA A 129 -11.68 -1.22 11.17
CA ALA A 129 -12.12 -0.55 9.95
C ALA A 129 -10.94 -0.22 9.04
N ASP A 130 -11.14 -0.42 7.74
CA ASP A 130 -10.16 -0.09 6.69
C ASP A 130 -10.44 1.25 5.99
N PHE A 131 -11.63 1.83 6.18
CA PHE A 131 -12.06 3.11 5.59
C PHE A 131 -12.03 3.18 4.05
N GLU A 132 -12.06 2.02 3.41
CA GLU A 132 -12.17 1.87 1.96
C GLU A 132 -13.61 2.12 1.47
N PRO A 133 -13.87 2.40 0.17
CA PRO A 133 -15.21 2.70 -0.35
C PRO A 133 -16.21 1.56 -0.22
N THR A 134 -15.71 0.35 0.03
CA THR A 134 -16.54 -0.82 0.34
C THR A 134 -17.14 -0.73 1.74
N GLU A 135 -16.60 0.10 2.63
CA GLU A 135 -17.18 0.41 3.94
C GLU A 135 -18.17 1.57 3.85
N ILE A 136 -19.42 1.29 4.21
CA ILE A 136 -20.48 2.31 4.19
C ILE A 136 -20.52 3.00 5.55
N TRP A 137 -20.04 4.24 5.58
CA TRP A 137 -20.14 5.15 6.72
C TRP A 137 -21.34 6.08 6.55
N THR A 138 -22.17 6.19 7.57
CA THR A 138 -23.38 7.05 7.56
C THR A 138 -23.14 8.29 8.39
N ALA A 139 -23.30 9.46 7.78
CA ALA A 139 -23.27 10.73 8.50
C ALA A 139 -24.52 10.86 9.39
N VAL A 140 -24.30 11.03 10.69
CA VAL A 140 -25.35 11.36 11.66
C VAL A 140 -25.46 12.88 11.82
N SER A 141 -24.31 13.56 11.82
CA SER A 141 -24.17 15.02 11.77
C SER A 141 -22.84 15.42 11.10
N GLY A 142 -22.78 16.61 10.51
CA GLY A 142 -21.58 17.10 9.80
C GLY A 142 -21.39 16.54 8.38
N LEU A 143 -20.26 16.87 7.76
CA LEU A 143 -19.92 16.42 6.41
C LEU A 143 -18.92 15.26 6.42
N VAL A 144 -19.16 14.30 5.52
CA VAL A 144 -18.36 13.09 5.36
C VAL A 144 -18.07 12.90 3.88
N ALA A 145 -16.80 12.72 3.56
CA ALA A 145 -16.36 12.46 2.20
C ALA A 145 -15.31 11.34 2.20
N VAL A 146 -15.15 10.70 1.05
CA VAL A 146 -14.02 9.81 0.81
C VAL A 146 -12.89 10.69 0.28
N ASP A 147 -11.78 10.75 1.00
CA ASP A 147 -10.59 11.47 0.56
C ASP A 147 -9.62 10.48 -0.11
N THR A 148 -9.16 10.88 -1.30
CA THR A 148 -8.34 10.06 -2.19
C THR A 148 -6.89 10.54 -2.26
N GLU A 149 -6.59 11.69 -1.64
CA GLU A 149 -5.29 12.36 -1.77
C GLU A 149 -4.33 12.01 -0.63
N ASN A 150 -4.80 11.46 0.49
CA ASN A 150 -4.09 11.53 1.76
C ASN A 150 -3.95 10.24 2.60
N TYR A 151 -4.04 8.98 2.12
CA TYR A 151 -4.07 7.82 3.08
C TYR A 151 -3.05 6.71 2.89
N ILE A 152 -2.76 6.05 4.02
CA ILE A 152 -1.54 5.31 4.32
C ILE A 152 -1.69 3.79 4.16
N THR A 153 -2.83 3.33 3.64
CA THR A 153 -2.95 2.12 2.81
C THR A 153 -3.98 2.37 1.71
N GLY A 154 -3.91 1.65 0.59
CA GLY A 154 -4.97 1.77 -0.42
C GLY A 154 -5.06 3.14 -1.10
N ASN A 155 -6.20 3.42 -1.72
CA ASN A 155 -6.47 4.64 -2.50
C ASN A 155 -7.42 5.61 -1.77
N GLN A 156 -7.87 5.31 -0.55
CA GLN A 156 -9.03 5.95 0.06
C GLN A 156 -8.94 5.96 1.60
N GLY A 157 -9.38 7.06 2.21
CA GLY A 157 -9.65 7.16 3.64
C GLY A 157 -10.90 8.00 3.89
N LEU A 158 -11.44 7.94 5.11
CA LEU A 158 -12.69 8.62 5.45
C LEU A 158 -12.47 10.03 6.00
N ARG A 159 -12.65 11.05 5.17
CA ARG A 159 -12.56 12.45 5.56
C ARG A 159 -13.82 12.88 6.32
N ILE A 160 -13.61 13.41 7.51
CA ILE A 160 -14.65 13.96 8.38
C ILE A 160 -14.35 15.45 8.57
N THR A 161 -15.30 16.31 8.20
CA THR A 161 -15.13 17.77 8.29
C THR A 161 -16.03 18.33 9.38
N SER A 162 -15.43 19.08 10.31
CA SER A 162 -16.15 19.85 11.33
C SER A 162 -16.33 21.27 10.80
N GLU A 163 -17.58 21.71 10.64
CA GLU A 163 -17.91 23.07 10.20
C GLU A 163 -18.22 23.97 11.40
N GLY A 164 -17.46 25.07 11.54
CA GLY A 164 -17.69 26.12 12.54
C GLY A 164 -17.68 25.64 13.99
N GLY A 165 -16.83 24.67 14.33
CA GLY A 165 -16.77 24.05 15.66
C GLY A 165 -17.91 23.07 15.99
N SER A 166 -18.74 22.71 15.00
CA SER A 166 -19.83 21.75 15.18
C SER A 166 -19.31 20.31 15.19
N THR A 167 -19.89 19.45 16.04
CA THR A 167 -19.54 18.03 16.06
C THR A 167 -20.05 17.31 14.81
N ALA A 168 -19.12 16.80 14.01
CA ALA A 168 -19.37 15.82 12.98
C ALA A 168 -19.36 14.42 13.60
N THR A 169 -20.42 13.65 13.34
CA THR A 169 -20.59 12.30 13.85
C THR A 169 -20.90 11.36 12.69
N VAL A 170 -20.15 10.27 12.62
CA VAL A 170 -20.35 9.20 11.63
C VAL A 170 -20.48 7.86 12.33
N GLU A 171 -21.31 6.99 11.77
CA GLU A 171 -21.51 5.66 12.29
C GLU A 171 -21.51 4.58 11.22
N ARG A 172 -21.15 3.37 11.62
CA ARG A 172 -21.16 2.16 10.80
C ARG A 172 -21.58 0.96 11.63
N TYR A 173 -22.46 0.13 11.08
CA TYR A 173 -22.89 -1.13 11.71
C TYR A 173 -22.07 -2.30 11.17
N ILE A 174 -21.60 -3.15 12.07
CA ILE A 174 -20.73 -4.31 11.78
C ILE A 174 -21.04 -5.46 12.74
N PHE A 175 -20.29 -6.56 12.64
CA PHE A 175 -20.22 -7.60 13.67
C PHE A 175 -18.76 -8.01 13.81
N LEU A 176 -18.16 -7.80 14.99
CA LEU A 176 -16.74 -8.03 15.23
C LEU A 176 -16.47 -8.63 16.60
N ASP A 177 -15.55 -9.60 16.62
CA ASP A 177 -15.01 -10.21 17.84
C ASP A 177 -13.56 -9.77 18.03
N LEU A 178 -13.35 -8.85 18.97
CA LEU A 178 -12.05 -8.29 19.32
C LEU A 178 -11.31 -9.13 20.38
N THR A 179 -11.80 -10.33 20.73
CA THR A 179 -11.07 -11.27 21.60
C THR A 179 -10.30 -12.35 20.83
N GLN A 180 -10.47 -12.37 19.51
CA GLN A 180 -9.71 -13.24 18.62
C GLN A 180 -8.20 -13.04 18.80
N ASN A 181 -7.41 -14.07 18.45
CA ASN A 181 -5.95 -14.07 18.61
C ASN A 181 -5.45 -13.89 20.07
N ASN A 182 -6.30 -14.21 21.06
CA ASN A 182 -6.03 -14.04 22.49
C ASN A 182 -5.76 -12.60 22.91
N LEU A 183 -6.41 -11.63 22.25
CA LEU A 183 -6.24 -10.23 22.58
C LEU A 183 -6.88 -9.87 23.94
N GLY A 184 -6.08 -9.38 24.87
CA GLY A 184 -6.42 -8.97 26.23
C GLY A 184 -6.18 -7.48 26.50
N ALA A 185 -6.15 -7.11 27.79
CA ALA A 185 -6.11 -5.71 28.23
C ALA A 185 -4.75 -5.01 28.08
N THR A 186 -3.66 -5.78 27.87
CA THR A 186 -2.30 -5.26 27.65
C THR A 186 -2.00 -4.99 26.18
N ASP A 187 -2.93 -5.32 25.29
CA ASP A 187 -2.81 -5.12 23.86
C ASP A 187 -3.19 -3.69 23.47
N TYR A 188 -2.98 -3.36 22.21
CA TYR A 188 -3.03 -1.99 21.73
C TYR A 188 -4.10 -1.78 20.68
N LEU A 189 -4.52 -0.53 20.58
CA LEU A 189 -5.22 0.04 19.46
C LEU A 189 -4.22 0.77 18.58
N ASP A 190 -4.31 0.50 17.28
CA ASP A 190 -3.61 1.22 16.22
C ASP A 190 -4.63 1.93 15.32
N ILE A 191 -4.34 3.17 14.97
CA ILE A 191 -5.08 3.91 13.94
C ILE A 191 -4.17 4.97 13.32
N ASP A 192 -4.30 5.15 12.01
CA ASP A 192 -3.66 6.23 11.29
C ASP A 192 -4.62 7.41 11.19
N VAL A 193 -4.16 8.59 11.59
CA VAL A 193 -4.94 9.83 11.53
C VAL A 193 -4.15 10.90 10.81
N TRP A 194 -4.72 11.43 9.73
CA TRP A 194 -4.21 12.65 9.10
C TRP A 194 -4.99 13.85 9.62
N ALA A 195 -4.28 14.85 10.11
CA ALA A 195 -4.84 16.09 10.62
C ALA A 195 -4.45 17.27 9.72
N GLU A 196 -5.43 18.05 9.26
CA GLU A 196 -5.17 19.27 8.51
C GLU A 196 -4.41 20.29 9.35
N GLU A 197 -5.01 20.67 10.47
CA GLU A 197 -4.44 21.58 11.46
C GLU A 197 -4.65 21.00 12.86
N TYR A 198 -3.61 20.36 13.42
CA TYR A 198 -3.71 19.64 14.68
C TYR A 198 -4.03 20.56 15.87
N SER A 199 -3.60 21.82 15.79
CA SER A 199 -3.79 22.78 16.86
C SER A 199 -5.24 23.25 17.01
N GLU A 200 -6.07 23.06 15.98
CA GLU A 200 -7.49 23.43 15.95
C GLU A 200 -8.43 22.24 16.20
N ILE A 201 -7.89 21.05 16.52
CA ILE A 201 -8.70 19.89 16.90
C ILE A 201 -9.19 20.09 18.35
N GLY A 202 -10.47 20.37 18.50
CA GLY A 202 -11.10 20.50 19.82
C GLY A 202 -11.43 19.15 20.44
N TYR A 203 -11.80 18.18 19.61
CA TYR A 203 -12.24 16.86 20.05
C TYR A 203 -12.17 15.82 18.91
N LEU A 204 -11.56 14.66 19.17
CA LEU A 204 -11.68 13.46 18.33
C LEU A 204 -11.84 12.22 19.23
N GLU A 205 -12.97 11.53 19.13
CA GLU A 205 -13.27 10.32 19.90
C GLU A 205 -13.69 9.17 18.99
N LEU A 206 -13.23 7.97 19.32
CA LEU A 206 -13.71 6.72 18.76
C LEU A 206 -14.59 5.99 19.78
N VAL A 207 -15.70 5.43 19.30
CA VAL A 207 -16.64 4.67 20.13
C VAL A 207 -16.95 3.33 19.47
N LEU A 208 -16.95 2.27 20.26
CA LEU A 208 -17.45 0.95 19.89
C LEU A 208 -18.69 0.65 20.72
N THR A 209 -19.75 0.16 20.10
CA THR A 209 -20.97 -0.29 20.79
C THR A 209 -21.16 -1.78 20.59
N ASP A 210 -21.48 -2.51 21.66
CA ASP A 210 -21.76 -3.94 21.61
C ASP A 210 -23.23 -4.27 21.32
N SER A 211 -23.53 -5.55 21.16
CA SER A 211 -24.88 -6.07 20.91
C SER A 211 -25.89 -5.75 22.04
N GLY A 212 -25.40 -5.51 23.26
CA GLY A 212 -26.16 -5.15 24.45
C GLY A 212 -26.39 -3.64 24.62
N GLY A 213 -25.74 -2.80 23.81
CA GLY A 213 -25.78 -1.35 23.89
C GLY A 213 -24.77 -0.74 24.86
N GLY A 214 -23.84 -1.53 25.43
CA GLY A 214 -22.68 -1.03 26.15
C GLY A 214 -21.72 -0.33 25.19
N GLU A 215 -20.95 0.64 25.69
CA GLU A 215 -20.01 1.40 24.88
C GLU A 215 -18.60 1.41 25.49
N ALA A 216 -17.60 1.31 24.61
CA ALA A 216 -16.22 1.61 24.93
C ALA A 216 -15.79 2.85 24.14
N ARG A 217 -15.05 3.76 24.78
CA ARG A 217 -14.69 5.07 24.25
C ARG A 217 -13.20 5.37 24.43
N ILE A 218 -12.60 6.05 23.45
CA ILE A 218 -11.25 6.62 23.59
C ILE A 218 -11.18 8.02 22.96
N ASP A 219 -10.59 8.95 23.71
CA ASP A 219 -10.26 10.29 23.24
C ASP A 219 -8.85 10.30 22.63
N LEU A 220 -8.77 10.66 21.35
CA LEU A 220 -7.54 10.70 20.58
C LEU A 220 -6.94 12.11 20.50
N THR A 221 -7.64 13.13 20.99
CA THR A 221 -7.30 14.55 20.79
C THR A 221 -5.84 14.85 21.18
N SER A 222 -5.42 14.39 22.35
CA SER A 222 -4.05 14.64 22.86
C SER A 222 -2.96 13.81 22.18
N LEU A 223 -3.33 12.80 21.38
CA LEU A 223 -2.40 11.91 20.68
C LEU A 223 -2.03 12.44 19.28
N ILE A 224 -2.76 13.43 18.78
CA ILE A 224 -2.46 14.12 17.53
C ILE A 224 -1.52 15.29 17.85
N VAL A 225 -0.27 15.18 17.40
CA VAL A 225 0.83 16.07 17.84
C VAL A 225 1.42 16.93 16.72
N LYS A 226 1.01 16.70 15.46
CA LYS A 226 1.51 17.43 14.30
C LYS A 226 0.49 17.47 13.17
N ASN A 227 0.63 18.45 12.28
CA ASN A 227 -0.07 18.48 10.99
C ASN A 227 0.35 17.29 10.13
N GLY A 228 -0.57 16.83 9.30
CA GLY A 228 -0.42 15.64 8.49
C GLY A 228 -0.57 14.36 9.29
N HIS A 229 0.24 13.36 8.96
CA HIS A 229 0.05 11.99 9.46
C HIS A 229 0.50 11.78 10.91
N ASN A 230 -0.35 11.16 11.71
CA ASN A 230 -0.12 10.72 13.07
C ASN A 230 -0.49 9.23 13.17
N TYR A 231 0.46 8.39 13.58
CA TYR A 231 0.20 7.00 13.95
C TYR A 231 -0.08 6.94 15.44
N ILE A 232 -1.27 6.52 15.80
CA ILE A 232 -1.72 6.45 17.18
C ILE A 232 -1.60 4.99 17.64
N HIS A 233 -0.81 4.77 18.67
CA HIS A 233 -0.59 3.47 19.31
C HIS A 233 -0.87 3.60 20.81
N THR A 234 -1.97 3.03 21.29
CA THR A 234 -2.45 3.23 22.67
C THR A 234 -2.97 1.93 23.28
N LEU A 235 -2.82 1.76 24.59
CA LEU A 235 -3.27 0.55 25.28
C LEU A 235 -4.80 0.42 25.22
N ARG A 236 -5.31 -0.80 25.04
CA ARG A 236 -6.73 -1.11 25.17
C ARG A 236 -7.27 -0.72 26.55
N SER A 237 -6.46 -0.89 27.59
CA SER A 237 -6.83 -0.46 28.95
C SER A 237 -6.99 1.05 29.14
N ALA A 238 -6.65 1.87 28.13
CA ALA A 238 -6.93 3.30 28.12
C ALA A 238 -8.38 3.63 27.71
N TRP A 239 -9.13 2.67 27.17
CA TRP A 239 -10.54 2.85 26.81
C TRP A 239 -11.41 2.93 28.06
N SER A 240 -12.34 3.88 28.07
CA SER A 240 -13.40 3.96 29.07
C SER A 240 -14.55 3.05 28.65
N GLU A 241 -14.92 2.10 29.50
CA GLU A 241 -16.01 1.16 29.27
C GLU A 241 -17.21 1.50 30.16
N ASP A 242 -18.41 1.53 29.59
CA ASP A 242 -19.66 1.56 30.34
C ASP A 242 -20.04 0.14 30.83
N PHE A 243 -20.90 0.07 31.84
CA PHE A 243 -20.98 -1.03 32.82
C PHE A 243 -21.26 -2.46 32.33
N ASP A 244 -21.43 -2.72 31.04
CA ASP A 244 -21.56 -4.08 30.48
C ASP A 244 -21.07 -4.15 29.01
N PHE A 245 -19.92 -3.54 28.67
CA PHE A 245 -19.36 -3.64 27.31
C PHE A 245 -18.65 -4.98 27.04
N HIS A 246 -18.98 -5.61 25.90
CA HIS A 246 -18.42 -6.89 25.47
C HIS A 246 -17.60 -6.77 24.18
N TRP A 247 -16.30 -6.95 24.30
CA TRP A 247 -15.36 -6.90 23.17
C TRP A 247 -15.54 -8.00 22.11
N TYR A 248 -16.24 -9.09 22.41
CA TYR A 248 -16.45 -10.19 21.46
C TYR A 248 -17.72 -10.05 20.61
N GLU A 249 -18.54 -9.01 20.84
CA GLU A 249 -19.83 -8.78 20.16
C GLU A 249 -20.01 -7.30 19.79
N VAL A 250 -18.98 -6.68 19.20
CA VAL A 250 -19.07 -5.29 18.73
C VAL A 250 -19.96 -5.22 17.50
N VAL A 251 -20.99 -4.37 17.54
CA VAL A 251 -22.00 -4.24 16.47
C VAL A 251 -22.03 -2.88 15.79
N LYS A 252 -21.38 -1.87 16.36
CA LYS A 252 -21.38 -0.52 15.82
C LYS A 252 -20.08 0.21 16.14
N GLN A 253 -19.66 1.05 15.20
CA GLN A 253 -18.55 1.98 15.28
C GLN A 253 -19.09 3.39 15.15
N THR A 254 -18.59 4.30 15.98
CA THR A 254 -18.92 5.73 15.88
C THR A 254 -17.64 6.55 15.98
N ILE A 255 -17.54 7.61 15.19
CA ILE A 255 -16.45 8.59 15.27
C ILE A 255 -17.08 9.97 15.48
N ASN A 256 -16.57 10.68 16.48
CA ASN A 256 -16.99 12.03 16.81
C ASN A 256 -15.81 12.98 16.62
N PHE A 257 -16.00 14.04 15.84
CA PHE A 257 -14.96 15.03 15.56
C PHE A 257 -15.53 16.45 15.69
N ALA A 258 -14.81 17.33 16.39
CA ALA A 258 -15.14 18.75 16.46
C ALA A 258 -13.87 19.60 16.46
N SER A 259 -13.88 20.70 15.72
CA SER A 259 -12.84 21.73 15.78
C SER A 259 -13.08 22.73 16.90
N THR A 260 -12.06 23.53 17.23
CA THR A 260 -12.15 24.64 18.19
C THR A 260 -12.87 25.88 17.65
N GLY A 261 -13.14 25.95 16.35
CA GLY A 261 -13.94 27.03 15.74
C GLY A 261 -13.80 27.15 14.22
N ASP A 262 -12.66 26.78 13.64
CA ASP A 262 -12.42 26.84 12.20
C ASP A 262 -12.91 25.58 11.47
N ASP A 263 -13.18 25.71 10.17
CA ASP A 263 -13.52 24.58 9.32
C ASP A 263 -12.24 23.78 9.04
N ILE A 264 -12.08 22.65 9.72
CA ILE A 264 -10.96 21.73 9.51
C ILE A 264 -11.46 20.32 9.30
N TYR A 265 -10.61 19.48 8.73
CA TYR A 265 -10.89 18.06 8.60
C TYR A 265 -9.80 17.18 9.18
N VAL A 266 -10.24 15.99 9.57
CA VAL A 266 -9.38 14.85 9.85
C VAL A 266 -9.78 13.72 8.93
N THR A 267 -8.86 12.80 8.76
CA THR A 267 -9.18 11.54 8.12
C THR A 267 -8.49 10.39 8.82
N LEU A 268 -9.19 9.26 8.82
CA LEU A 268 -8.83 8.06 9.53
C LEU A 268 -8.62 6.91 8.54
N ASP A 269 -7.68 6.03 8.87
CA ASP A 269 -7.33 4.83 8.12
C ASP A 269 -6.75 3.75 9.07
N ASN A 270 -6.72 2.49 8.63
CA ASN A 270 -6.08 1.35 9.33
C ASN A 270 -6.46 1.18 10.80
N TRP A 271 -7.74 1.34 11.15
CA TRP A 271 -8.17 1.16 12.53
C TRP A 271 -8.19 -0.33 12.89
N GLN A 272 -7.33 -0.72 13.82
CA GLN A 272 -7.13 -2.12 14.19
C GLN A 272 -6.74 -2.28 15.66
N MET A 273 -6.97 -3.47 16.20
CA MET A 273 -6.45 -3.88 17.50
C MET A 273 -5.27 -4.82 17.28
N ILE A 274 -4.15 -4.60 17.95
CA ILE A 274 -2.92 -5.38 17.78
C ILE A 274 -2.40 -5.91 19.11
N SER A 275 -1.78 -7.08 19.08
CA SER A 275 -1.19 -7.71 20.26
C SER A 275 0.04 -6.94 20.73
N ALA A 276 0.31 -6.94 22.03
CA ALA A 276 1.53 -6.39 22.62
C ALA A 276 2.83 -7.00 22.08
N ASP A 277 2.74 -8.20 21.47
CA ASP A 277 3.86 -8.87 20.82
C ASP A 277 4.01 -8.57 19.32
N ALA A 278 3.16 -7.71 18.76
CA ALA A 278 3.19 -7.29 17.36
C ALA A 278 4.36 -6.35 17.05
N TYR A 279 4.67 -6.19 15.77
CA TYR A 279 5.65 -5.21 15.31
C TYR A 279 4.99 -3.86 15.12
N THR A 280 5.69 -2.80 15.50
CA THR A 280 5.26 -1.40 15.35
C THR A 280 6.12 -0.70 14.30
N ARG A 281 5.67 0.50 13.89
CA ARG A 281 6.31 1.31 12.84
C ARG A 281 6.43 2.78 13.23
N ILE A 282 6.50 3.05 14.53
CA ILE A 282 6.48 4.40 15.10
C ILE A 282 7.60 5.24 14.48
N ASN A 283 8.80 4.65 14.37
CA ASN A 283 9.99 5.29 13.80
C ASN A 283 10.14 5.11 12.27
N ALA A 284 9.07 4.74 11.57
CA ALA A 284 9.01 4.72 10.11
C ALA A 284 8.02 5.74 9.52
N ASN A 285 7.26 6.44 10.37
CA ASN A 285 6.11 7.27 9.95
C ASN A 285 6.46 8.49 9.07
N ASN A 286 7.73 8.88 8.99
CA ASN A 286 8.18 9.99 8.15
C ASN A 286 8.63 9.53 6.75
N ALA A 287 8.52 8.23 6.43
CA ALA A 287 8.85 7.65 5.13
C ALA A 287 7.78 7.94 4.06
N THR A 288 7.57 9.21 3.71
CA THR A 288 6.50 9.67 2.81
C THR A 288 6.85 9.60 1.32
N GLN A 289 8.05 9.14 1.00
CA GLN A 289 8.62 9.14 -0.34
C GLN A 289 7.86 8.15 -1.24
N ILE A 290 7.52 8.60 -2.45
CA ILE A 290 6.67 7.84 -3.35
C ILE A 290 7.48 6.71 -4.00
N VAL A 291 7.09 5.47 -3.70
CA VAL A 291 7.50 4.25 -4.39
C VAL A 291 6.77 4.21 -5.73
N LYS A 292 7.49 4.51 -6.81
CA LYS A 292 6.91 4.50 -8.17
C LYS A 292 6.43 3.12 -8.59
N ASN A 293 7.22 2.08 -8.30
CA ASN A 293 6.83 0.70 -8.51
C ASN A 293 7.61 -0.26 -7.58
N ALA A 294 6.90 -1.21 -6.99
CA ALA A 294 7.45 -2.35 -6.28
C ALA A 294 6.56 -3.58 -6.50
N LYS A 295 7.16 -4.72 -6.88
CA LYS A 295 6.44 -5.97 -7.08
C LYS A 295 7.18 -7.10 -6.38
N PHE A 296 6.51 -7.71 -5.42
CA PHE A 296 7.04 -8.82 -4.64
C PHE A 296 6.40 -10.12 -5.10
N ASN A 297 7.21 -11.13 -5.40
CA ASN A 297 6.71 -12.43 -5.84
C ASN A 297 7.16 -13.55 -4.90
N PHE A 298 6.39 -13.74 -3.82
CA PHE A 298 6.69 -14.71 -2.76
C PHE A 298 8.05 -14.46 -2.12
N GLU A 299 8.23 -13.24 -1.62
CA GLU A 299 9.47 -12.79 -1.01
C GLU A 299 9.31 -12.58 0.50
N GLU A 300 10.39 -12.71 1.25
CA GLU A 300 10.37 -12.46 2.69
C GLU A 300 10.16 -10.96 2.99
N PRO A 301 9.34 -10.57 3.98
CA PRO A 301 9.09 -9.17 4.34
C PRO A 301 10.36 -8.34 4.55
N THR A 302 11.39 -8.90 5.19
CA THR A 302 12.67 -8.21 5.38
C THR A 302 13.40 -7.93 4.06
N VAL A 303 13.29 -8.83 3.08
CA VAL A 303 13.81 -8.62 1.71
C VAL A 303 13.00 -7.54 1.00
N CYS A 304 11.67 -7.55 1.15
CA CYS A 304 10.78 -6.56 0.56
C CYS A 304 11.07 -5.16 1.12
N ILE A 305 11.15 -5.01 2.44
CA ILE A 305 11.48 -3.74 3.12
C ILE A 305 12.87 -3.26 2.70
N ASN A 306 13.85 -4.16 2.64
CA ASN A 306 15.17 -3.81 2.14
C ASN A 306 15.11 -3.28 0.70
N GLU A 307 14.43 -3.98 -0.22
CA GLU A 307 14.30 -3.50 -1.60
C GLU A 307 13.65 -2.11 -1.67
N LEU A 308 12.60 -1.87 -0.87
CA LEU A 308 11.90 -0.58 -0.83
C LEU A 308 12.77 0.56 -0.32
N VAL A 309 13.42 0.36 0.82
CA VAL A 309 14.29 1.35 1.46
C VAL A 309 15.52 1.61 0.57
N GLU A 310 16.04 0.59 -0.12
CA GLU A 310 17.11 0.75 -1.09
C GLU A 310 16.75 1.62 -2.30
N LYS A 311 15.46 1.75 -2.68
CA LYS A 311 15.00 2.65 -3.76
C LYS A 311 15.14 4.13 -3.41
N PHE A 312 15.47 4.47 -2.18
CA PHE A 312 15.72 5.83 -1.71
C PHE A 312 17.11 6.03 -1.13
N ALA A 313 18.00 5.03 -1.26
CA ALA A 313 19.29 4.95 -0.58
C ALA A 313 19.21 4.99 0.95
N TRP A 314 18.04 4.76 1.52
CA TRP A 314 17.80 4.80 2.95
C TRP A 314 18.28 3.53 3.66
N LYS A 315 18.10 3.51 4.98
CA LYS A 315 18.43 2.40 5.86
C LYS A 315 17.28 2.04 6.77
N TRP A 316 17.29 0.80 7.24
CA TRP A 316 16.29 0.31 8.17
C TRP A 316 16.90 -0.71 9.13
N TYR A 317 16.31 -0.82 10.32
CA TYR A 317 16.54 -1.91 11.26
C TYR A 317 15.29 -2.11 12.12
N VAL A 318 15.23 -3.25 12.81
CA VAL A 318 14.20 -3.51 13.82
C VAL A 318 14.87 -3.52 15.17
N ASP A 319 14.34 -2.71 16.09
CA ASP A 319 14.90 -2.61 17.42
C ASP A 319 14.50 -3.82 18.30
N PRO A 320 15.14 -3.99 19.49
CA PRO A 320 14.78 -5.07 20.40
C PRO A 320 13.32 -5.04 20.88
N ASN A 321 12.62 -3.90 20.78
CA ASN A 321 11.21 -3.74 21.13
C ASN A 321 10.26 -4.04 19.96
N LYS A 322 10.77 -4.56 18.84
CA LYS A 322 10.01 -4.88 17.61
C LYS A 322 9.46 -3.65 16.88
N ASP A 323 10.05 -2.47 17.08
CA ASP A 323 9.72 -1.28 16.28
C ASP A 323 10.62 -1.18 15.06
N LEU A 324 10.02 -0.85 13.91
CA LEU A 324 10.72 -0.63 12.66
C LEU A 324 11.21 0.80 12.56
N HIS A 325 12.52 0.95 12.36
CA HIS A 325 13.18 2.23 12.10
C HIS A 325 13.52 2.34 10.61
N ILE A 326 13.19 3.48 10.00
CA ILE A 326 13.58 3.82 8.63
C ILE A 326 14.08 5.26 8.61
N PHE A 327 15.27 5.47 8.04
CA PHE A 327 15.95 6.75 8.07
C PHE A 327 16.84 6.94 6.85
N ASP A 328 17.10 8.19 6.49
CA ASP A 328 18.07 8.53 5.46
C ASP A 328 19.50 8.31 5.97
N ILE A 329 20.44 8.08 5.06
CA ILE A 329 21.86 8.08 5.41
C ILE A 329 22.21 9.47 5.94
N TYR A 330 22.96 9.52 7.04
CA TYR A 330 23.39 10.75 7.72
C TYR A 330 22.38 11.43 8.65
N ASP A 331 21.14 10.95 8.72
CA ASP A 331 20.14 11.55 9.62
C ASP A 331 20.36 11.11 11.09
N GLU A 332 20.65 9.82 11.28
CA GLU A 332 20.94 9.25 12.59
C GLU A 332 22.39 9.54 13.00
N VAL A 333 22.60 10.39 14.00
CA VAL A 333 23.94 10.75 14.50
C VAL A 333 24.40 9.78 15.59
N ALA A 334 25.64 9.31 15.50
CA ALA A 334 26.24 8.46 16.51
C ALA A 334 26.37 9.19 17.86
N ALA A 335 26.32 8.43 18.96
CA ALA A 335 26.40 8.99 20.31
C ALA A 335 27.67 9.82 20.59
N TYR A 336 28.73 9.62 19.81
CA TYR A 336 29.97 10.39 19.89
C TYR A 336 30.78 10.34 18.59
N ASN A 337 31.63 11.34 18.38
CA ASN A 337 32.55 11.44 17.25
C ASN A 337 33.96 10.94 17.58
N LEU A 338 34.80 10.75 16.56
CA LEU A 338 36.22 10.39 16.71
C LEU A 338 37.11 11.59 16.44
N SER A 339 38.06 11.85 17.34
CA SER A 339 39.12 12.84 17.14
C SER A 339 40.42 12.33 17.73
N ASP A 340 41.55 12.88 17.28
CA ASP A 340 42.88 12.50 17.78
C ASP A 340 43.04 12.70 19.31
N THR A 341 42.15 13.45 19.98
CA THR A 341 42.28 13.86 21.40
C THR A 341 41.16 13.42 22.33
N ASN A 342 40.00 12.97 21.84
CA ASN A 342 38.84 12.71 22.71
C ASN A 342 38.87 11.37 23.47
N GLY A 343 39.76 10.45 23.11
CA GLY A 343 39.89 9.15 23.80
C GLY A 343 38.73 8.18 23.56
N ASN A 344 37.83 8.46 22.61
CA ASN A 344 36.65 7.64 22.33
C ASN A 344 36.96 6.35 21.56
N TYR A 345 38.22 6.14 21.17
CA TYR A 345 38.66 4.94 20.46
C TYR A 345 40.13 4.62 20.75
N ILE A 346 40.51 3.37 20.47
CA ILE A 346 41.89 2.92 20.53
C ILE A 346 42.62 3.56 19.33
N TYR A 347 43.37 4.63 19.57
CA TYR A 347 44.00 5.46 18.53
C TYR A 347 44.70 4.67 17.41
N ARG A 348 45.50 3.65 17.75
CA ARG A 348 46.26 2.82 16.79
C ARG A 348 45.42 1.82 15.99
N SER A 349 44.13 1.69 16.30
CA SER A 349 43.23 0.73 15.63
C SER A 349 42.59 1.30 14.36
N LEU A 350 42.56 2.63 14.19
CA LEU A 350 41.91 3.28 13.05
C LEU A 350 42.65 2.97 11.74
N LYS A 351 41.95 2.28 10.84
CA LYS A 351 42.37 2.03 9.45
C LYS A 351 41.33 2.62 8.51
N ILE A 352 41.79 3.22 7.41
CA ILE A 352 40.95 3.78 6.35
C ILE A 352 41.58 3.40 5.01
N SER A 353 40.76 3.01 4.04
CA SER A 353 41.12 2.63 2.67
C SER A 353 40.09 3.16 1.69
N ASN A 354 40.55 3.66 0.54
CA ASN A 354 39.66 4.11 -0.52
C ASN A 354 39.68 3.16 -1.73
N ASN A 355 38.57 3.07 -2.46
CA ASN A 355 38.39 2.20 -3.61
C ASN A 355 37.52 2.86 -4.69
N VAL A 356 37.92 2.71 -5.96
CA VAL A 356 37.21 3.20 -7.17
C VAL A 356 36.78 2.07 -8.12
N ASP A 357 37.08 0.80 -7.82
CA ASP A 357 36.80 -0.34 -8.71
C ASP A 357 35.30 -0.56 -8.98
N GLN A 358 34.43 0.03 -8.16
CA GLN A 358 32.97 -0.14 -8.24
C GLN A 358 32.25 1.08 -8.83
N LEU A 359 32.98 2.01 -9.46
CA LEU A 359 32.43 3.25 -9.99
C LEU A 359 31.41 3.03 -11.13
N ARG A 360 30.27 3.73 -11.07
CA ARG A 360 29.21 3.71 -12.11
C ARG A 360 28.56 5.09 -12.20
N ASN A 361 28.59 5.71 -13.37
CA ASN A 361 28.05 7.07 -13.57
C ASN A 361 27.22 7.25 -14.86
N SER A 362 26.99 6.17 -15.62
CA SER A 362 26.03 6.07 -16.72
C SER A 362 25.24 4.77 -16.58
N ILE A 363 23.95 4.85 -16.23
CA ILE A 363 23.12 3.68 -15.89
C ILE A 363 22.02 3.50 -16.94
N TYR A 364 21.98 2.31 -17.55
CA TYR A 364 20.86 1.85 -18.38
C TYR A 364 19.94 0.96 -17.56
N VAL A 365 18.63 1.22 -17.58
CA VAL A 365 17.61 0.39 -16.93
C VAL A 365 16.68 -0.17 -17.99
N ARG A 366 16.57 -1.50 -18.06
CA ARG A 366 15.57 -2.21 -18.86
C ARG A 366 14.54 -2.86 -17.93
N GLY A 367 13.30 -2.41 -18.05
CA GLY A 367 12.18 -2.85 -17.23
C GLY A 367 11.33 -3.95 -17.87
N GLY A 368 10.13 -4.12 -17.33
CA GLY A 368 9.05 -4.90 -17.95
C GLY A 368 8.31 -4.10 -19.02
N GLU A 369 7.03 -4.38 -19.19
CA GLU A 369 6.14 -3.67 -20.10
C GLU A 369 5.23 -2.71 -19.32
N TYR A 370 4.92 -1.55 -19.90
CA TYR A 370 4.04 -0.53 -19.32
C TYR A 370 2.92 -0.18 -20.31
N LEU A 371 1.78 0.26 -19.78
CA LEU A 371 0.66 0.77 -20.60
C LEU A 371 0.97 2.19 -21.06
N ASP A 372 1.01 2.40 -22.36
CA ASP A 372 1.19 3.72 -22.98
C ASP A 372 -0.16 4.38 -23.29
N ASP A 373 -0.13 5.62 -23.80
CA ASP A 373 -1.32 6.30 -24.29
C ASP A 373 -2.03 5.49 -25.39
N ALA A 374 -3.34 5.67 -25.51
CA ALA A 374 -4.14 4.95 -26.49
C ALA A 374 -3.62 5.19 -27.92
N VAL A 375 -3.49 4.10 -28.68
CA VAL A 375 -3.08 4.11 -30.08
C VAL A 375 -4.15 3.44 -30.92
N THR A 376 -4.47 4.05 -32.05
CA THR A 376 -5.37 3.49 -33.06
C THR A 376 -4.56 2.77 -34.14
N GLU A 377 -4.79 1.47 -34.29
CA GLU A 377 -4.31 0.64 -35.39
C GLU A 377 -5.40 0.46 -36.45
N ASP A 378 -5.12 0.92 -37.68
CA ASP A 378 -5.97 0.73 -38.85
C ASP A 378 -5.65 -0.60 -39.54
N LEU A 379 -6.54 -1.59 -39.38
CA LEU A 379 -6.35 -2.96 -39.88
C LEU A 379 -6.94 -3.19 -41.27
N ARG A 380 -7.47 -2.15 -41.94
CA ARG A 380 -8.16 -2.28 -43.25
C ARG A 380 -7.29 -2.92 -44.32
N HIS A 381 -5.97 -2.73 -44.24
CA HIS A 381 -5.02 -3.25 -45.23
C HIS A 381 -4.86 -4.78 -45.17
N GLN A 382 -5.38 -5.43 -44.14
CA GLN A 382 -5.32 -6.89 -43.97
C GLN A 382 -6.63 -7.59 -44.38
N ILE A 383 -7.71 -6.83 -44.66
CA ILE A 383 -9.02 -7.39 -45.00
C ILE A 383 -9.03 -7.86 -46.46
N ASP A 384 -9.24 -9.17 -46.66
CA ASP A 384 -9.30 -9.80 -47.98
C ASP A 384 -10.65 -10.48 -48.28
N GLY A 385 -11.63 -10.33 -47.38
CA GLY A 385 -12.96 -10.94 -47.49
C GLY A 385 -13.03 -12.43 -47.12
N ASN A 386 -11.90 -13.08 -46.80
CA ASN A 386 -11.84 -14.51 -46.48
C ASN A 386 -11.25 -14.79 -45.09
N ASN A 387 -10.28 -14.00 -44.65
CA ASN A 387 -9.59 -14.16 -43.39
C ASN A 387 -10.30 -13.42 -42.24
N ALA A 388 -10.55 -14.14 -41.15
CA ALA A 388 -11.03 -13.57 -39.89
C ALA A 388 -9.90 -13.32 -38.88
N ILE A 389 -8.64 -13.50 -39.29
CA ILE A 389 -7.45 -13.40 -38.44
C ILE A 389 -6.62 -12.20 -38.89
N PHE A 390 -6.29 -11.33 -37.94
CA PHE A 390 -5.58 -10.07 -38.15
C PHE A 390 -4.36 -10.02 -37.23
N LYS A 391 -3.24 -9.52 -37.74
CA LYS A 391 -2.03 -9.27 -36.94
C LYS A 391 -2.06 -7.85 -36.38
N VAL A 392 -1.83 -7.71 -35.09
CA VAL A 392 -1.73 -6.40 -34.42
C VAL A 392 -0.25 -6.05 -34.17
N GLY A 393 0.06 -4.75 -34.09
CA GLY A 393 1.42 -4.25 -33.87
C GLY A 393 1.90 -4.46 -32.43
N TYR A 394 1.03 -4.12 -31.49
CA TYR A 394 1.27 -4.18 -30.05
C TYR A 394 0.38 -5.19 -29.34
N LYS A 395 0.73 -5.50 -28.09
CA LYS A 395 -0.21 -6.13 -27.14
C LYS A 395 -1.08 -5.02 -26.54
N TYR A 396 -2.37 -5.26 -26.34
CA TYR A 396 -3.30 -4.25 -25.83
C TYR A 396 -3.92 -4.69 -24.51
N ASP A 397 -4.24 -3.73 -23.63
CA ASP A 397 -5.07 -4.01 -22.47
C ASP A 397 -6.52 -4.31 -22.87
N LEU A 398 -7.02 -5.46 -22.43
CA LEU A 398 -8.36 -5.95 -22.77
C LEU A 398 -9.48 -5.12 -22.15
N ASP A 399 -9.21 -4.41 -21.06
CA ASP A 399 -10.21 -3.57 -20.39
C ASP A 399 -10.41 -2.23 -21.12
N THR A 400 -9.41 -1.75 -21.88
CA THR A 400 -9.45 -0.46 -22.59
C THR A 400 -9.57 -0.61 -24.10
N VAL A 401 -9.39 -1.81 -24.63
CA VAL A 401 -9.48 -2.06 -26.06
C VAL A 401 -10.90 -1.87 -26.57
N THR A 402 -11.00 -1.14 -27.68
CA THR A 402 -12.24 -0.95 -28.44
C THR A 402 -11.96 -1.33 -29.89
N LEU A 403 -12.82 -2.19 -30.42
CA LEU A 403 -12.75 -2.62 -31.80
C LEU A 403 -13.99 -2.10 -32.51
N THR A 404 -13.80 -1.39 -33.61
CA THR A 404 -14.91 -0.92 -34.45
C THR A 404 -14.87 -1.57 -35.81
N LEU A 405 -16.03 -2.01 -36.27
CA LEU A 405 -16.26 -2.50 -37.63
C LEU A 405 -17.25 -1.56 -38.30
N ASN A 406 -16.81 -0.80 -39.30
CA ASN A 406 -17.61 0.22 -39.99
C ASN A 406 -18.22 1.29 -39.05
N GLY A 407 -17.62 1.48 -37.87
CA GLY A 407 -18.06 2.44 -36.84
C GLY A 407 -18.91 1.85 -35.72
N ASP A 408 -19.43 0.62 -35.87
CA ASP A 408 -20.16 -0.08 -34.82
C ASP A 408 -19.17 -0.81 -33.89
N GLU A 409 -19.44 -0.81 -32.58
CA GLU A 409 -18.51 -1.39 -31.60
C GLU A 409 -18.68 -2.91 -31.49
N VAL A 410 -17.55 -3.62 -31.48
CA VAL A 410 -17.46 -5.08 -31.46
C VAL A 410 -16.89 -5.51 -30.11
N ALA A 411 -17.58 -6.41 -29.40
CA ALA A 411 -17.12 -6.87 -28.09
C ALA A 411 -15.91 -7.77 -28.23
N VAL A 412 -14.81 -7.39 -27.57
CA VAL A 412 -13.53 -8.11 -27.58
C VAL A 412 -13.38 -8.92 -26.29
N GLY A 413 -13.08 -10.21 -26.43
CA GLY A 413 -12.70 -11.11 -25.33
C GLY A 413 -11.25 -11.58 -25.44
N ALA A 414 -10.78 -12.31 -24.43
CA ALA A 414 -9.44 -12.90 -24.42
C ALA A 414 -9.41 -14.24 -25.19
N ASP A 415 -8.52 -14.41 -26.16
CA ASP A 415 -8.31 -15.72 -26.81
C ASP A 415 -7.81 -16.76 -25.78
N ASN A 416 -8.19 -18.03 -25.96
CA ASN A 416 -7.94 -19.16 -25.03
C ASN A 416 -8.59 -19.08 -23.63
N ILE A 417 -9.28 -17.99 -23.27
CA ILE A 417 -10.05 -17.86 -22.02
C ILE A 417 -11.54 -17.75 -22.32
N ASP A 418 -11.88 -16.81 -23.19
CA ASP A 418 -13.26 -16.54 -23.57
C ASP A 418 -13.69 -17.34 -24.80
N LYS A 419 -15.00 -17.55 -24.89
CA LYS A 419 -15.69 -18.11 -26.04
C LYS A 419 -16.44 -16.99 -26.74
N TYR A 420 -16.84 -17.20 -27.99
CA TYR A 420 -17.72 -16.24 -28.65
C TYR A 420 -19.11 -16.14 -27.98
N ASN A 421 -19.59 -17.24 -27.40
CA ASN A 421 -20.91 -17.33 -26.79
C ASN A 421 -20.85 -18.08 -25.45
N ASP A 422 -21.86 -17.82 -24.61
CA ASP A 422 -22.12 -18.56 -23.37
C ASP A 422 -21.05 -18.43 -22.28
N ASN A 423 -20.34 -17.29 -22.24
CA ASN A 423 -19.43 -17.00 -21.13
C ASN A 423 -20.21 -16.56 -19.90
N GLN A 424 -19.76 -16.94 -18.70
CA GLN A 424 -20.42 -16.50 -17.48
C GLN A 424 -19.97 -15.09 -17.11
N GLY A 425 -20.95 -14.22 -16.83
CA GLY A 425 -20.73 -12.89 -16.26
C GLY A 425 -20.92 -12.90 -14.74
N VAL A 426 -21.52 -11.83 -14.22
CA VAL A 426 -21.83 -11.70 -12.79
C VAL A 426 -23.00 -12.61 -12.41
N LEU A 427 -22.99 -13.07 -11.15
CA LEU A 427 -23.92 -14.09 -10.70
C LEU A 427 -24.10 -14.10 -9.18
N GLN A 428 -25.30 -14.53 -8.77
CA GLN A 428 -25.69 -14.84 -7.40
C GLN A 428 -26.33 -16.24 -7.43
N ARG A 429 -25.65 -17.23 -6.82
CA ARG A 429 -26.05 -18.66 -6.90
C ARG A 429 -26.76 -19.18 -5.67
N PHE A 430 -26.79 -18.42 -4.58
CA PHE A 430 -27.52 -18.83 -3.40
C PHE A 430 -29.03 -18.66 -3.62
N PHE A 431 -29.84 -19.59 -3.09
CA PHE A 431 -31.29 -19.63 -3.32
C PHE A 431 -32.02 -20.31 -2.16
N GLY A 432 -33.35 -20.21 -2.13
CA GLY A 432 -34.22 -21.06 -1.31
C GLY A 432 -34.57 -20.52 0.08
N THR A 433 -34.05 -19.37 0.48
CA THR A 433 -34.36 -18.74 1.79
C THR A 433 -35.31 -17.56 1.65
N LEU A 434 -35.31 -16.88 0.50
CA LEU A 434 -36.10 -15.67 0.25
C LEU A 434 -36.87 -15.77 -1.07
N THR A 435 -37.92 -14.96 -1.20
CA THR A 435 -38.76 -14.92 -2.41
C THR A 435 -39.15 -13.50 -2.78
N PHE A 436 -39.09 -13.19 -4.08
CA PHE A 436 -39.42 -11.88 -4.63
C PHE A 436 -40.66 -12.00 -5.54
N PRO A 437 -41.85 -11.64 -5.05
CA PRO A 437 -43.07 -11.74 -5.84
C PRO A 437 -43.10 -10.67 -6.94
N VAL A 438 -43.50 -11.06 -8.15
CA VAL A 438 -43.63 -10.18 -9.32
C VAL A 438 -45.10 -10.13 -9.73
N GLY A 439 -45.70 -8.94 -9.56
CA GLY A 439 -47.08 -8.66 -9.97
C GLY A 439 -48.15 -9.14 -8.98
N ASN A 440 -47.82 -9.13 -7.69
CA ASN A 440 -48.75 -9.29 -6.57
C ASN A 440 -49.45 -7.96 -6.23
N ILE A 441 -50.69 -8.00 -5.73
CA ILE A 441 -51.56 -6.84 -5.48
C ILE A 441 -51.10 -5.92 -4.32
N SER A 442 -50.02 -6.27 -3.62
CA SER A 442 -49.47 -5.50 -2.50
C SER A 442 -47.99 -5.17 -2.76
N GLY A 443 -47.64 -3.91 -3.00
CA GLY A 443 -46.26 -3.37 -2.93
C GLY A 443 -45.18 -3.94 -3.87
N SER A 444 -45.42 -5.06 -4.53
CA SER A 444 -44.45 -5.86 -5.28
C SER A 444 -44.94 -6.11 -6.71
N THR A 445 -45.29 -5.01 -7.39
CA THR A 445 -45.81 -5.08 -8.76
C THR A 445 -44.69 -5.34 -9.76
N LYS A 446 -43.52 -4.74 -9.51
CA LYS A 446 -42.28 -4.95 -10.24
C LYS A 446 -41.17 -5.28 -9.26
N GLN A 447 -40.16 -5.98 -9.74
CA GLN A 447 -38.93 -6.22 -8.99
C GLN A 447 -37.77 -5.73 -9.87
N SER A 448 -36.74 -5.16 -9.25
CA SER A 448 -35.47 -4.85 -9.91
C SER A 448 -34.30 -5.49 -9.17
N GLN A 449 -33.31 -5.97 -9.91
CA GLN A 449 -31.98 -6.29 -9.38
C GLN A 449 -30.97 -5.36 -10.05
N GLN A 450 -30.26 -4.57 -9.24
CA GLN A 450 -29.08 -3.85 -9.71
C GLN A 450 -27.95 -4.83 -9.96
N ILE A 451 -27.24 -4.59 -11.05
CA ILE A 451 -26.09 -5.36 -11.49
C ILE A 451 -24.94 -4.42 -11.75
N ILE A 452 -23.77 -4.80 -11.27
CA ILE A 452 -22.49 -4.13 -11.46
C ILE A 452 -21.69 -5.01 -12.41
N ALA A 453 -21.46 -4.55 -13.63
CA ALA A 453 -20.76 -5.30 -14.67
C ALA A 453 -19.30 -5.61 -14.27
N ALA A 454 -18.90 -6.88 -14.18
CA ALA A 454 -17.51 -7.22 -13.83
C ALA A 454 -16.48 -7.01 -14.97
N ARG A 455 -16.94 -6.95 -16.22
CA ARG A 455 -16.11 -6.74 -17.41
C ARG A 455 -16.92 -6.19 -18.57
N LYS A 456 -16.24 -5.61 -19.56
CA LYS A 456 -16.87 -5.20 -20.82
C LYS A 456 -17.31 -6.42 -21.63
N GLY A 457 -18.44 -6.33 -22.33
CA GLY A 457 -18.93 -7.42 -23.19
C GLY A 457 -20.43 -7.36 -23.49
N ARG A 458 -20.91 -8.15 -24.46
CA ARG A 458 -22.33 -8.09 -24.85
C ARG A 458 -23.17 -9.05 -24.02
N ARG A 459 -24.22 -8.55 -23.35
CA ARG A 459 -25.12 -9.39 -22.54
C ARG A 459 -26.22 -9.96 -23.42
N THR A 460 -26.20 -11.27 -23.63
CA THR A 460 -27.16 -11.94 -24.53
C THR A 460 -28.21 -12.75 -23.79
N LYS A 461 -27.89 -13.25 -22.59
CA LYS A 461 -28.83 -14.04 -21.78
C LYS A 461 -28.69 -13.73 -20.29
N ILE A 462 -29.79 -13.86 -19.57
CA ILE A 462 -29.86 -13.83 -18.11
C ILE A 462 -30.53 -15.11 -17.66
N LYS A 463 -29.94 -15.77 -16.67
CA LYS A 463 -30.53 -16.93 -16.01
C LYS A 463 -31.17 -16.51 -14.70
N LEU A 464 -32.41 -16.91 -14.47
CA LEU A 464 -33.15 -16.66 -13.23
C LEU A 464 -33.79 -17.95 -12.74
N ARG A 465 -33.90 -18.12 -11.42
CA ARG A 465 -34.73 -19.17 -10.83
C ARG A 465 -36.10 -18.60 -10.53
N LEU A 466 -37.12 -19.16 -11.17
CA LEU A 466 -38.47 -18.62 -11.12
C LEU A 466 -39.55 -19.70 -11.17
N TYR A 467 -40.72 -19.36 -10.63
CA TYR A 467 -41.90 -20.21 -10.63
C TYR A 467 -43.18 -19.38 -10.62
N LYS A 468 -44.32 -20.03 -10.89
CA LYS A 468 -45.64 -19.42 -10.83
C LYS A 468 -46.38 -19.83 -9.55
N VAL A 469 -47.16 -18.90 -9.02
CA VAL A 469 -48.17 -19.14 -7.99
C VAL A 469 -49.54 -19.06 -8.66
N GLY A 470 -50.38 -20.08 -8.45
CA GLY A 470 -51.66 -20.22 -9.15
C GLY A 470 -51.51 -20.57 -10.62
N ASN A 471 -52.44 -20.07 -11.44
CA ASN A 471 -52.49 -20.29 -12.89
C ASN A 471 -52.54 -18.95 -13.65
N PRO A 472 -51.49 -18.13 -13.60
CA PRO A 472 -51.39 -16.93 -14.42
C PRO A 472 -51.49 -17.28 -15.91
N VAL A 473 -52.37 -16.58 -16.63
CA VAL A 473 -52.62 -16.76 -18.08
C VAL A 473 -51.78 -15.81 -18.94
N ASP A 474 -51.03 -14.92 -18.30
CA ASP A 474 -50.16 -13.92 -18.90
C ASP A 474 -48.70 -14.39 -18.94
N ASN A 475 -47.79 -13.46 -19.24
CA ASN A 475 -46.36 -13.72 -19.39
C ASN A 475 -45.56 -13.02 -18.28
N PHE A 476 -44.48 -13.67 -17.85
CA PHE A 476 -43.40 -13.03 -17.12
C PHE A 476 -42.56 -12.21 -18.12
N GLN A 477 -42.22 -10.98 -17.74
CA GLN A 477 -41.49 -10.03 -18.57
C GLN A 477 -40.17 -9.63 -17.89
N LEU A 478 -39.09 -9.60 -18.66
CA LEU A 478 -37.78 -9.14 -18.24
C LEU A 478 -37.26 -8.08 -19.22
N GLN A 479 -36.67 -7.03 -18.69
CA GLN A 479 -36.06 -5.99 -19.50
C GLN A 479 -34.89 -5.35 -18.75
N VAL A 480 -33.87 -4.89 -19.48
CA VAL A 480 -32.68 -4.26 -18.91
C VAL A 480 -32.77 -2.74 -19.05
N PHE A 481 -32.34 -2.02 -18.02
CA PHE A 481 -32.34 -0.56 -17.93
C PHE A 481 -30.99 -0.06 -17.44
N SER A 482 -30.62 1.17 -17.78
CA SER A 482 -29.47 1.82 -17.14
C SER A 482 -29.78 2.21 -15.68
N ASP A 483 -28.74 2.46 -14.89
CA ASP A 483 -28.84 3.11 -13.57
C ASP A 483 -29.11 4.62 -13.73
N ASP A 484 -29.76 5.24 -12.74
CA ASP A 484 -30.09 6.68 -12.73
C ASP A 484 -29.01 7.56 -12.05
N GLY A 485 -27.94 6.95 -11.55
CA GLY A 485 -26.87 7.61 -10.79
C GLY A 485 -27.11 7.60 -9.28
N ASN A 486 -28.30 7.24 -8.82
CA ASN A 486 -28.70 7.12 -7.41
C ASN A 486 -28.95 5.65 -7.01
N ASN A 487 -28.38 4.70 -7.76
CA ASN A 487 -28.58 3.26 -7.61
C ASN A 487 -29.99 2.78 -7.92
N GLN A 488 -30.79 3.52 -8.70
CA GLN A 488 -32.14 3.11 -9.09
C GLN A 488 -32.25 2.87 -10.60
N PRO A 489 -33.21 2.03 -11.04
CA PRO A 489 -33.47 1.87 -12.46
C PRO A 489 -33.90 3.19 -13.11
N SER A 490 -33.24 3.55 -14.20
CA SER A 490 -33.60 4.70 -15.02
C SER A 490 -34.92 4.47 -15.79
N GLY A 491 -35.38 5.51 -16.49
CA GLY A 491 -36.52 5.40 -17.43
C GLY A 491 -36.16 4.82 -18.80
N SER A 492 -34.89 4.55 -19.08
CA SER A 492 -34.38 4.20 -20.41
C SER A 492 -34.09 2.70 -20.53
N SER A 493 -34.82 2.01 -21.39
CA SER A 493 -34.62 0.57 -21.61
C SER A 493 -33.49 0.28 -22.60
N LEU A 494 -32.58 -0.59 -22.18
CA LEU A 494 -31.43 -1.10 -22.94
C LEU A 494 -31.74 -2.39 -23.70
N SER A 495 -32.87 -3.04 -23.42
CA SER A 495 -33.31 -4.22 -24.15
C SER A 495 -34.76 -4.09 -24.60
N THR A 496 -35.13 -4.88 -25.60
CA THR A 496 -36.53 -5.25 -25.84
C THR A 496 -37.08 -6.07 -24.66
N ILE A 497 -38.40 -6.18 -24.56
CA ILE A 497 -39.06 -6.97 -23.51
C ILE A 497 -38.90 -8.47 -23.83
N ALA A 498 -38.12 -9.18 -23.02
CA ALA A 498 -38.05 -10.63 -23.07
C ALA A 498 -39.25 -11.24 -22.34
N MET A 499 -39.92 -12.23 -22.97
CA MET A 499 -41.13 -12.84 -22.43
C MET A 499 -40.96 -14.34 -22.18
N ILE A 500 -41.41 -14.81 -21.01
CA ILE A 500 -41.63 -16.23 -20.75
C ILE A 500 -43.12 -16.47 -20.51
N SER A 501 -43.70 -17.43 -21.23
CA SER A 501 -45.11 -17.78 -21.06
C SER A 501 -45.37 -18.32 -19.65
N GLY A 502 -46.33 -17.74 -18.91
CA GLY A 502 -46.69 -18.22 -17.58
C GLY A 502 -47.17 -19.68 -17.57
N ALA A 503 -47.72 -20.16 -18.68
CA ALA A 503 -48.08 -21.57 -18.85
C ALA A 503 -46.87 -22.52 -18.81
N SER A 504 -45.70 -22.05 -19.30
CA SER A 504 -44.45 -22.82 -19.35
C SER A 504 -43.69 -22.90 -18.01
N LEU A 505 -44.14 -22.14 -17.00
CA LEU A 505 -43.52 -22.12 -15.69
C LEU A 505 -44.11 -23.20 -14.78
N SER A 506 -43.23 -23.81 -13.98
CA SER A 506 -43.58 -24.76 -12.92
C SER A 506 -44.11 -24.04 -11.68
N THR A 507 -44.75 -24.80 -10.79
CA THR A 507 -45.18 -24.34 -9.46
C THR A 507 -44.07 -24.42 -8.40
N SER A 508 -42.86 -24.82 -8.80
CA SER A 508 -41.64 -24.86 -7.98
C SER A 508 -40.48 -24.16 -8.72
N SER A 509 -39.54 -23.57 -7.97
CA SER A 509 -38.41 -22.81 -8.54
C SER A 509 -37.60 -23.65 -9.52
N THR A 510 -37.52 -23.20 -10.78
CA THR A 510 -36.66 -23.78 -11.81
C THR A 510 -35.82 -22.70 -12.47
N GLU A 511 -34.57 -23.03 -12.82
CA GLU A 511 -33.73 -22.12 -13.60
C GLU A 511 -34.26 -22.00 -15.03
N LYS A 512 -34.38 -20.76 -15.50
CA LYS A 512 -34.77 -20.41 -16.87
C LYS A 512 -33.71 -19.51 -17.48
N VAL A 513 -33.33 -19.83 -18.71
CA VAL A 513 -32.45 -18.99 -19.52
C VAL A 513 -33.33 -18.05 -20.34
N ILE A 514 -33.18 -16.75 -20.12
CA ILE A 514 -33.93 -15.69 -20.79
C ILE A 514 -32.98 -15.03 -21.78
N THR A 515 -33.32 -15.08 -23.06
CA THR A 515 -32.56 -14.34 -24.09
C THR A 515 -33.05 -12.91 -24.11
N ILE A 516 -32.11 -11.96 -24.08
CA ILE A 516 -32.37 -10.53 -24.18
C ILE A 516 -31.82 -10.03 -25.52
N THR A 517 -32.48 -9.01 -26.06
CA THR A 517 -32.13 -8.43 -27.37
C THR A 517 -32.07 -6.93 -27.21
N GLU A 518 -31.06 -6.32 -27.83
CA GLU A 518 -30.80 -4.89 -27.77
C GLU A 518 -31.99 -4.08 -28.27
N SER A 519 -32.24 -2.93 -27.64
CA SER A 519 -33.27 -1.98 -28.08
C SER A 519 -32.76 -1.07 -29.19
N VAL A 520 -31.46 -0.75 -29.17
CA VAL A 520 -30.70 -0.03 -30.19
C VAL A 520 -29.31 -0.65 -30.30
N ALA A 521 -28.57 -0.40 -31.39
CA ALA A 521 -27.23 -0.94 -31.55
C ALA A 521 -26.36 -0.63 -30.31
N ASP A 522 -25.65 -1.66 -29.83
CA ASP A 522 -24.72 -1.60 -28.69
C ASP A 522 -25.35 -1.32 -27.33
N SER A 523 -26.68 -1.31 -27.22
CA SER A 523 -27.35 -1.04 -25.96
C SER A 523 -27.16 -2.13 -24.90
N LEU A 524 -26.68 -3.34 -25.25
CA LEU A 524 -26.30 -4.39 -24.29
C LEU A 524 -24.79 -4.66 -24.21
N LEU A 525 -23.99 -3.80 -24.84
CA LEU A 525 -22.54 -3.76 -24.65
C LEU A 525 -22.24 -2.91 -23.42
N PHE A 526 -22.25 -3.52 -22.22
CA PHE A 526 -21.94 -2.75 -21.00
C PHE A 526 -20.45 -2.68 -20.74
N ASP A 527 -20.00 -1.52 -20.31
CA ASP A 527 -18.65 -1.31 -19.82
C ASP A 527 -18.44 -1.96 -18.44
N LYS A 528 -17.17 -2.12 -18.06
CA LYS A 528 -16.78 -2.65 -16.75
C LYS A 528 -17.13 -1.66 -15.64
N ASN A 529 -17.54 -2.17 -14.49
CA ASN A 529 -17.98 -1.46 -13.29
C ASN A 529 -19.23 -0.58 -13.45
N GLU A 530 -19.81 -0.54 -14.65
CA GLU A 530 -21.07 0.15 -14.88
C GLU A 530 -22.25 -0.57 -14.24
N LYS A 531 -23.20 0.24 -13.78
CA LYS A 531 -24.41 -0.22 -13.09
C LYS A 531 -25.58 -0.25 -14.05
N TYR A 532 -26.33 -1.35 -13.98
CA TYR A 532 -27.56 -1.52 -14.74
C TYR A 532 -28.59 -2.27 -13.92
N HIS A 533 -29.83 -2.24 -14.37
CA HIS A 533 -30.95 -2.85 -13.66
C HIS A 533 -31.67 -3.84 -14.53
N ILE A 534 -31.83 -5.05 -14.00
CA ILE A 534 -32.72 -6.05 -14.57
C ILE A 534 -34.07 -5.87 -13.91
N ILE A 535 -35.07 -5.45 -14.69
CA ILE A 535 -36.44 -5.25 -14.20
C ILE A 535 -37.32 -6.43 -14.63
N ALA A 536 -37.98 -7.02 -13.64
CA ALA A 536 -39.00 -8.04 -13.82
C ALA A 536 -40.40 -7.46 -13.60
N ASN A 537 -41.31 -7.80 -14.51
CA ASN A 537 -42.72 -7.45 -14.45
C ASN A 537 -43.59 -8.59 -15.01
N ARG A 538 -44.91 -8.41 -15.03
CA ARG A 538 -45.87 -9.26 -15.74
C ARG A 538 -46.59 -8.48 -16.84
N SER A 539 -47.06 -9.19 -17.86
CA SER A 539 -47.79 -8.58 -18.99
C SER A 539 -49.29 -8.35 -18.72
N GLY A 540 -49.87 -9.00 -17.72
CA GLY A 540 -51.28 -8.87 -17.33
C GLY A 540 -51.50 -8.04 -16.07
N ALA A 541 -52.75 -8.02 -15.58
CA ALA A 541 -53.10 -7.29 -14.37
C ALA A 541 -52.54 -7.99 -13.10
N ASN A 542 -52.12 -7.19 -12.11
CA ASN A 542 -51.67 -7.69 -10.81
C ASN A 542 -52.75 -8.55 -10.15
N ASN A 543 -52.34 -9.64 -9.49
CA ASN A 543 -53.27 -10.60 -8.90
C ASN A 543 -52.65 -11.29 -7.68
N ALA A 544 -53.37 -11.31 -6.55
CA ALA A 544 -52.89 -11.90 -5.30
C ALA A 544 -52.81 -13.43 -5.30
N SER A 545 -53.49 -14.10 -6.23
CA SER A 545 -53.53 -15.57 -6.33
C SER A 545 -52.78 -16.11 -7.56
N ASN A 546 -52.53 -15.27 -8.56
CA ASN A 546 -51.92 -15.65 -9.84
C ASN A 546 -50.77 -14.71 -10.17
N TYR A 547 -49.55 -15.00 -9.68
CA TYR A 547 -48.37 -14.15 -9.84
C TYR A 547 -47.11 -14.99 -10.04
N TYR A 548 -45.97 -14.35 -10.33
CA TYR A 548 -44.69 -15.02 -10.49
C TYR A 548 -43.78 -14.73 -9.30
N VAL A 549 -42.80 -15.59 -9.07
CA VAL A 549 -41.82 -15.41 -8.00
C VAL A 549 -40.43 -15.66 -8.53
N ILE A 550 -39.50 -14.79 -8.15
CA ILE A 550 -38.06 -14.96 -8.34
C ILE A 550 -37.47 -15.46 -7.02
N ASP A 551 -36.68 -16.53 -7.10
CA ASP A 551 -35.97 -17.14 -5.97
C ASP A 551 -34.79 -16.24 -5.53
N GLY A 552 -34.41 -16.29 -4.25
CA GLY A 552 -33.29 -15.51 -3.75
C GLY A 552 -32.76 -15.93 -2.38
N TYR A 553 -31.83 -15.14 -1.87
CA TYR A 553 -31.06 -15.43 -0.65
C TYR A 553 -30.65 -14.15 0.08
N GLU A 554 -30.17 -14.28 1.31
CA GLU A 554 -29.52 -13.16 2.01
C GLU A 554 -28.37 -12.59 1.18
N LYS A 555 -28.10 -11.29 1.35
CA LYS A 555 -27.18 -10.55 0.48
C LYS A 555 -25.76 -11.10 0.59
N VAL A 556 -25.30 -11.75 -0.49
CA VAL A 556 -23.89 -12.12 -0.73
C VAL A 556 -23.34 -11.38 -1.97
N TYR A 557 -24.20 -10.67 -2.71
CA TYR A 557 -23.84 -9.89 -3.89
C TYR A 557 -24.07 -8.40 -3.61
N ASP A 558 -23.15 -7.53 -4.05
CA ASP A 558 -23.15 -6.13 -3.64
C ASP A 558 -24.30 -5.30 -4.23
N GLY A 559 -24.82 -5.70 -5.40
CA GLY A 559 -25.93 -5.02 -6.07
C GLY A 559 -27.23 -5.04 -5.27
N ILE A 560 -27.94 -3.92 -5.28
CA ILE A 560 -29.15 -3.71 -4.47
C ILE A 560 -30.38 -4.27 -5.20
N SER A 561 -31.23 -5.01 -4.49
CA SER A 561 -32.56 -5.40 -4.99
C SER A 561 -33.60 -4.36 -4.62
N TYR A 562 -34.61 -4.18 -5.48
CA TYR A 562 -35.69 -3.23 -5.27
C TYR A 562 -37.05 -3.84 -5.58
N SER A 563 -38.08 -3.37 -4.86
CA SER A 563 -39.48 -3.58 -5.23
C SER A 563 -40.10 -2.28 -5.74
N GLY A 564 -40.97 -2.39 -6.75
CA GLY A 564 -41.61 -1.24 -7.40
C GLY A 564 -43.15 -1.33 -7.40
N THR A 565 -43.80 -0.17 -7.33
CA THR A 565 -45.27 -0.02 -7.45
C THR A 565 -45.70 0.57 -8.81
N SER A 566 -47.01 0.79 -9.01
CA SER A 566 -47.63 1.12 -10.31
C SER A 566 -47.22 2.46 -10.94
N ALA A 567 -46.57 3.35 -10.18
CA ALA A 567 -45.89 4.56 -10.67
C ALA A 567 -44.52 4.59 -9.96
N PRO A 568 -43.38 4.60 -10.68
CA PRO A 568 -42.16 3.92 -10.25
C PRO A 568 -41.53 4.60 -9.03
N ALA A 569 -41.92 4.14 -7.84
CA ALA A 569 -41.19 4.34 -6.61
C ALA A 569 -40.53 3.01 -6.27
N TRP A 570 -39.21 3.03 -6.09
CA TRP A 570 -38.39 1.87 -5.77
C TRP A 570 -38.09 1.83 -4.27
N THR A 571 -38.38 0.70 -3.64
CA THR A 571 -38.03 0.44 -2.24
C THR A 571 -36.90 -0.58 -2.20
N ALA A 572 -35.76 -0.19 -1.62
CA ALA A 572 -34.56 -1.01 -1.54
C ALA A 572 -34.71 -2.15 -0.52
N PHE A 573 -34.13 -3.31 -0.85
CA PHE A 573 -33.86 -4.39 0.09
C PHE A 573 -32.35 -4.42 0.38
N THR A 574 -31.95 -4.00 1.58
CA THR A 574 -30.52 -3.84 1.91
C THR A 574 -29.81 -5.16 2.19
N ASN A 575 -30.56 -6.22 2.57
CA ASN A 575 -30.00 -7.48 3.07
C ASN A 575 -30.43 -8.70 2.22
N GLN A 576 -30.94 -8.50 1.01
CA GLN A 576 -31.50 -9.56 0.18
C GLN A 576 -31.10 -9.40 -1.29
N SER A 577 -30.91 -10.50 -2.02
CA SER A 577 -30.58 -10.50 -3.45
C SER A 577 -31.33 -11.58 -4.23
N TRP A 578 -31.59 -11.34 -5.51
CA TRP A 578 -32.14 -12.36 -6.42
C TRP A 578 -31.11 -13.45 -6.69
N TYR A 579 -31.60 -14.64 -7.01
CA TYR A 579 -30.81 -15.59 -7.80
C TYR A 579 -30.73 -15.09 -9.26
N PHE A 580 -29.52 -14.87 -9.76
CA PHE A 580 -29.30 -14.56 -11.18
C PHE A 580 -27.93 -15.02 -11.67
N SER A 581 -27.80 -15.16 -13.00
CA SER A 581 -26.49 -15.31 -13.65
C SER A 581 -26.54 -14.68 -15.03
N GLU A 582 -25.60 -13.78 -15.30
CA GLU A 582 -25.36 -13.23 -16.63
C GLU A 582 -24.64 -14.20 -17.53
N VAL A 583 -24.94 -14.05 -18.82
CA VAL A 583 -24.25 -14.72 -19.91
C VAL A 583 -23.79 -13.68 -20.92
N LEU A 584 -22.49 -13.68 -21.19
CA LEU A 584 -21.79 -12.75 -22.05
C LEU A 584 -21.41 -13.42 -23.38
N GLY A 585 -21.48 -12.63 -24.45
CA GLY A 585 -20.94 -12.96 -25.78
C GLY A 585 -19.84 -11.98 -26.18
N PHE A 586 -18.97 -12.44 -27.06
CA PHE A 586 -17.91 -11.67 -27.70
C PHE A 586 -17.94 -11.97 -29.20
N GLU A 587 -17.73 -10.95 -30.02
CA GLU A 587 -17.65 -11.10 -31.47
C GLU A 587 -16.20 -11.12 -31.97
N ALA A 588 -15.23 -10.76 -31.12
CA ALA A 588 -13.80 -10.83 -31.41
C ALA A 588 -13.01 -11.41 -30.21
N LEU A 589 -11.91 -12.10 -30.50
CA LEU A 589 -10.97 -12.62 -29.49
C LEU A 589 -9.56 -12.12 -29.79
N LEU A 590 -8.92 -11.52 -28.79
CA LEU A 590 -7.55 -11.00 -28.88
C LEU A 590 -6.56 -11.95 -28.17
N ASP A 591 -5.55 -12.39 -28.91
CA ASP A 591 -4.39 -13.11 -28.42
C ASP A 591 -3.20 -12.15 -28.32
N ASN A 592 -2.94 -11.67 -27.11
CA ASN A 592 -1.83 -10.77 -26.84
C ASN A 592 -0.45 -11.45 -26.97
N GLU A 593 -0.33 -12.76 -26.74
CA GLU A 593 0.97 -13.44 -26.81
C GLU A 593 1.45 -13.56 -28.26
N ASN A 594 0.54 -13.90 -29.17
CA ASN A 594 0.86 -14.00 -30.59
C ASN A 594 0.54 -12.72 -31.39
N ARG A 595 0.08 -11.65 -30.73
CA ARG A 595 -0.36 -10.38 -31.35
C ARG A 595 -1.34 -10.61 -32.50
N ARG A 596 -2.43 -11.30 -32.19
CA ARG A 596 -3.41 -11.78 -33.17
C ARG A 596 -4.84 -11.51 -32.71
N LEU A 597 -5.62 -10.86 -33.55
CA LEU A 597 -7.06 -10.64 -33.37
C LEU A 597 -7.83 -11.61 -34.26
N THR A 598 -8.85 -12.28 -33.71
CA THR A 598 -9.72 -13.21 -34.47
C THR A 598 -11.18 -12.79 -34.33
N LEU A 599 -11.85 -12.57 -35.46
CA LEU A 599 -13.28 -12.23 -35.51
C LEU A 599 -14.15 -13.49 -35.62
N GLN A 600 -15.36 -13.44 -35.06
CA GLN A 600 -16.36 -14.50 -35.19
C GLN A 600 -16.91 -14.61 -36.62
N SER A 601 -17.09 -13.47 -37.28
CA SER A 601 -17.53 -13.38 -38.68
C SER A 601 -16.48 -12.66 -39.52
N THR A 602 -16.16 -13.22 -40.69
CA THR A 602 -15.21 -12.63 -41.63
C THR A 602 -15.76 -11.30 -42.18
N PRO A 603 -15.00 -10.19 -42.07
CA PRO A 603 -15.39 -8.91 -42.66
C PRO A 603 -15.25 -8.93 -44.18
N LEU A 604 -16.07 -8.16 -44.88
CA LEU A 604 -16.08 -8.07 -46.34
C LEU A 604 -15.00 -7.12 -46.86
N VAL A 605 -14.58 -7.34 -48.11
CA VAL A 605 -13.64 -6.42 -48.78
C VAL A 605 -14.22 -5.01 -48.82
N GLY A 606 -13.49 -4.05 -48.24
CA GLY A 606 -13.89 -2.64 -48.17
C GLY A 606 -14.45 -2.20 -46.81
N ASP A 607 -14.69 -3.14 -45.88
CA ASP A 607 -15.00 -2.80 -44.49
C ASP A 607 -13.82 -2.07 -43.82
N ILE A 608 -14.14 -1.23 -42.83
CA ILE A 608 -13.15 -0.51 -42.02
C ILE A 608 -13.07 -1.20 -40.67
N LEU A 609 -11.93 -1.81 -40.36
CA LEU A 609 -11.62 -2.41 -39.07
C LEU A 609 -10.56 -1.58 -38.37
N SER A 610 -10.92 -1.01 -37.22
CA SER A 610 -10.02 -0.16 -36.42
C SER A 610 -9.98 -0.66 -34.99
N LEU A 611 -8.76 -0.87 -34.49
CA LEU A 611 -8.50 -1.27 -33.10
C LEU A 611 -7.89 -0.08 -32.36
N GLU A 612 -8.53 0.37 -31.29
CA GLU A 612 -8.02 1.44 -30.43
C GLU A 612 -7.88 0.93 -29.00
N GLY A 613 -6.77 1.24 -28.35
CA GLY A 613 -6.55 0.86 -26.97
C GLY A 613 -5.16 1.23 -26.49
N GLN A 614 -4.86 0.98 -25.22
CA GLN A 614 -3.55 1.26 -24.64
C GLN A 614 -2.59 0.08 -24.92
N PRO A 615 -1.47 0.31 -25.63
CA PRO A 615 -0.51 -0.73 -25.93
C PRO A 615 0.46 -0.96 -24.76
N PHE A 616 0.92 -2.20 -24.59
CA PHE A 616 2.03 -2.55 -23.71
C PHE A 616 3.37 -2.32 -24.44
N LYS A 617 4.21 -1.41 -23.94
CA LYS A 617 5.56 -1.12 -24.46
C LYS A 617 6.67 -1.45 -23.44
N PRO A 618 7.87 -1.85 -23.85
CA PRO A 618 8.98 -2.12 -22.93
C PRO A 618 9.51 -0.81 -22.30
N VAL A 619 9.91 -0.89 -21.03
CA VAL A 619 10.59 0.23 -20.34
C VAL A 619 12.09 0.19 -20.65
N PHE A 620 12.62 1.26 -21.25
CA PHE A 620 14.06 1.41 -21.50
C PHE A 620 14.53 2.85 -21.26
N VAL A 621 15.39 3.04 -20.25
CA VAL A 621 15.82 4.37 -19.77
C VAL A 621 17.35 4.41 -19.60
N GLN A 622 17.97 5.56 -19.93
CA GLN A 622 19.36 5.89 -19.60
C GLN A 622 19.44 7.15 -18.72
N VAL A 623 20.22 7.10 -17.63
CA VAL A 623 20.54 8.26 -16.79
C VAL A 623 22.06 8.44 -16.66
N LYS A 624 22.53 9.68 -16.83
CA LYS A 624 23.96 10.06 -16.71
C LYS A 624 24.18 11.10 -15.61
N GLU A 625 25.33 11.05 -14.95
CA GLU A 625 25.78 12.07 -14.00
C GLU A 625 27.04 12.79 -14.48
N ASN A 626 26.85 14.01 -14.98
CA ASN A 626 27.90 14.75 -15.66
C ASN A 626 29.06 15.17 -14.75
N ALA A 627 28.82 15.43 -13.46
CA ALA A 627 29.86 15.81 -12.50
C ALA A 627 30.87 14.68 -12.25
N SER A 628 30.38 13.47 -11.94
CA SER A 628 31.24 12.28 -11.80
C SER A 628 31.95 11.92 -13.11
N ILE A 629 31.26 12.03 -14.25
CA ILE A 629 31.86 11.77 -15.57
C ILE A 629 33.02 12.72 -15.86
N ALA A 630 32.92 13.98 -15.46
CA ALA A 630 33.99 14.96 -15.65
C ALA A 630 35.23 14.64 -14.79
N GLU A 631 35.04 14.08 -13.58
CA GLU A 631 36.13 13.76 -12.65
C GLU A 631 36.77 12.39 -12.93
N PHE A 632 35.97 11.37 -13.20
CA PHE A 632 36.41 9.97 -13.27
C PHE A 632 36.27 9.30 -14.65
N GLY A 633 35.74 10.00 -15.66
CA GLY A 633 35.42 9.44 -16.99
C GLY A 633 34.07 8.72 -17.02
N GLU A 634 33.61 8.30 -18.21
CA GLU A 634 32.32 7.61 -18.35
C GLU A 634 32.44 6.09 -18.09
N TRP A 635 31.63 5.60 -17.15
CA TRP A 635 31.54 4.19 -16.74
C TRP A 635 30.09 3.72 -16.81
N GLU A 636 29.81 2.89 -17.81
CA GLU A 636 28.47 2.38 -18.11
C GLU A 636 28.13 1.12 -17.31
N PHE A 637 26.89 1.05 -16.83
CA PHE A 637 26.36 -0.14 -16.16
C PHE A 637 24.91 -0.39 -16.57
N ARG A 638 24.54 -1.67 -16.72
CA ARG A 638 23.17 -2.09 -17.08
C ARG A 638 22.47 -2.71 -15.88
N VAL A 639 21.22 -2.34 -15.69
CA VAL A 639 20.29 -2.94 -14.73
C VAL A 639 19.12 -3.53 -15.52
N VAL A 640 18.87 -4.82 -15.35
CA VAL A 640 17.72 -5.51 -15.96
C VAL A 640 16.79 -5.95 -14.86
N ASP A 641 15.59 -5.38 -14.85
CA ASP A 641 14.58 -5.69 -13.84
C ASP A 641 13.16 -5.61 -14.42
N LYS A 642 12.62 -6.76 -14.81
CA LYS A 642 11.27 -6.90 -15.38
C LYS A 642 10.14 -6.48 -14.43
N THR A 643 10.43 -6.31 -13.14
CA THR A 643 9.41 -5.85 -12.19
C THR A 643 9.07 -4.37 -12.41
N ILE A 644 10.01 -3.59 -12.93
CA ILE A 644 9.86 -2.15 -13.20
C ILE A 644 8.98 -1.95 -14.43
N ILE A 645 7.72 -1.59 -14.22
CA ILE A 645 6.72 -1.37 -15.28
C ILE A 645 6.42 0.11 -15.55
N THR A 646 7.25 1.06 -15.11
CA THR A 646 7.07 2.48 -15.46
C THR A 646 8.40 3.17 -15.75
N LYS A 647 8.38 4.16 -16.65
CA LYS A 647 9.58 4.96 -16.98
C LYS A 647 10.10 5.74 -15.76
N GLU A 648 9.21 6.29 -14.93
CA GLU A 648 9.60 6.99 -13.71
C GLU A 648 10.25 6.07 -12.67
N ALA A 649 9.74 4.86 -12.48
CA ALA A 649 10.40 3.89 -11.60
C ALA A 649 11.79 3.49 -12.11
N ALA A 650 11.97 3.36 -13.43
CA ALA A 650 13.28 3.12 -14.03
C ALA A 650 14.24 4.30 -13.82
N ARG A 651 13.78 5.54 -13.99
CA ARG A 651 14.55 6.77 -13.70
C ARG A 651 14.95 6.83 -12.22
N GLN A 652 14.02 6.55 -11.31
CA GLN A 652 14.27 6.49 -9.87
C GLN A 652 15.37 5.46 -9.57
N ARG A 653 15.25 4.22 -10.08
CA ARG A 653 16.26 3.18 -9.88
C ARG A 653 17.63 3.59 -10.40
N ALA A 654 17.70 4.20 -11.58
CA ALA A 654 18.95 4.64 -12.19
C ALA A 654 19.64 5.74 -11.35
N ARG A 655 18.88 6.74 -10.87
CA ARG A 655 19.40 7.79 -9.99
C ARG A 655 19.95 7.24 -8.68
N GLN A 656 19.35 6.18 -8.13
CA GLN A 656 19.86 5.55 -6.91
C GLN A 656 21.18 4.81 -7.11
N GLU A 657 21.35 4.13 -8.24
CA GLU A 657 22.63 3.51 -8.58
C GLU A 657 23.72 4.57 -8.74
N ILE A 658 23.41 5.70 -9.40
CA ILE A 658 24.32 6.84 -9.49
C ILE A 658 24.68 7.34 -8.08
N LEU A 659 23.70 7.65 -7.23
CA LEU A 659 23.95 8.15 -5.88
C LEU A 659 24.88 7.23 -5.06
N SER A 660 24.70 5.92 -5.24
CA SER A 660 25.46 4.88 -4.53
C SER A 660 26.90 4.72 -5.05
N TRP A 661 27.12 4.83 -6.36
CA TRP A 661 28.35 4.35 -7.02
C TRP A 661 29.10 5.42 -7.85
N ALA A 662 28.57 6.63 -7.95
CA ALA A 662 29.17 7.70 -8.74
C ALA A 662 30.48 8.26 -8.20
N GLY A 663 30.82 7.99 -6.94
CA GLY A 663 32.01 8.55 -6.30
C GLY A 663 32.91 7.48 -5.69
N GLU A 664 34.11 7.90 -5.29
CA GLU A 664 35.06 7.06 -4.55
C GLU A 664 34.44 6.58 -3.22
N ILE A 665 34.65 5.30 -2.90
CA ILE A 665 34.17 4.68 -1.66
C ILE A 665 35.34 4.64 -0.67
N SER A 666 35.12 5.15 0.54
CA SER A 666 36.08 5.06 1.64
C SER A 666 35.54 4.13 2.71
N GLU A 667 36.34 3.13 3.08
CA GLU A 667 36.07 2.16 4.14
C GLU A 667 37.01 2.39 5.30
N GLY A 668 36.57 2.10 6.52
CA GLY A 668 37.42 2.16 7.69
C GLY A 668 37.05 1.17 8.80
N MET A 669 37.93 1.04 9.78
CA MET A 669 37.70 0.22 10.97
C MET A 669 38.41 0.83 12.17
N PHE A 670 37.78 0.79 13.34
CA PHE A 670 38.39 1.14 14.62
C PHE A 670 37.87 0.24 15.75
N ARG A 671 38.48 0.36 16.94
CA ARG A 671 38.05 -0.32 18.17
C ARG A 671 37.82 0.66 19.31
N THR A 672 36.84 0.38 20.15
CA THR A 672 36.46 1.23 21.29
C THR A 672 35.95 0.41 22.48
N TYR A 673 36.00 1.01 23.67
CA TYR A 673 35.40 0.51 24.91
C TYR A 673 34.14 1.31 25.30
N VAL A 674 33.84 2.40 24.58
CA VAL A 674 32.71 3.27 24.91
C VAL A 674 31.45 2.70 24.25
N PRO A 675 30.43 2.30 25.03
CA PRO A 675 29.18 1.79 24.48
C PRO A 675 28.36 2.91 23.84
N GLY A 676 27.27 2.54 23.15
CA GLY A 676 26.29 3.50 22.62
C GLY A 676 26.37 3.77 21.11
N LEU A 677 27.35 3.19 20.42
CA LEU A 677 27.35 3.18 18.96
C LEU A 677 26.33 2.16 18.43
N ARG A 678 25.65 2.52 17.35
CA ARG A 678 24.67 1.68 16.67
C ARG A 678 25.02 1.57 15.19
N VAL A 679 24.69 0.43 14.59
CA VAL A 679 24.78 0.26 13.13
C VAL A 679 23.79 1.21 12.47
N GLY A 680 24.17 1.82 11.33
CA GLY A 680 23.37 2.82 10.64
C GLY A 680 23.55 4.26 11.15
N ALA A 681 24.18 4.47 12.30
CA ALA A 681 24.47 5.81 12.77
C ALA A 681 25.70 6.42 12.05
N THR A 682 25.71 7.73 11.98
CA THR A 682 26.74 8.54 11.32
C THR A 682 27.73 9.05 12.32
N ILE A 683 29.00 8.79 12.06
CA ILE A 683 30.11 9.18 12.92
C ILE A 683 31.08 10.04 12.14
N ASN A 684 31.35 11.23 12.67
CA ASN A 684 32.39 12.09 12.12
C ASN A 684 33.76 11.59 12.58
N VAL A 685 34.68 11.41 11.62
CA VAL A 685 36.06 10.98 11.88
C VAL A 685 37.01 12.12 11.57
N GLN A 686 37.63 12.65 12.61
CA GLN A 686 38.63 13.71 12.51
C GLN A 686 40.02 13.16 12.81
N SER A 687 40.92 13.26 11.83
CA SER A 687 42.34 12.97 12.03
C SER A 687 43.21 14.00 11.33
N THR A 688 43.87 14.82 12.13
CA THR A 688 44.73 15.93 11.68
C THR A 688 45.93 15.40 10.90
N ILE A 689 46.52 14.29 11.37
CA ILE A 689 47.70 13.68 10.73
C ILE A 689 47.38 13.10 9.36
N ARG A 690 46.14 12.63 9.15
CA ARG A 690 45.69 12.05 7.88
C ARG A 690 44.99 13.06 6.96
N GLY A 691 44.72 14.28 7.44
CA GLY A 691 43.95 15.29 6.72
C GLY A 691 42.48 14.91 6.51
N ILE A 692 41.91 14.12 7.43
CA ILE A 692 40.54 13.60 7.32
C ILE A 692 39.63 14.36 8.28
N ASN A 693 38.53 14.88 7.74
CA ASN A 693 37.38 15.37 8.50
C ASN A 693 36.14 15.02 7.66
N GLN A 694 35.63 13.81 7.84
CA GLN A 694 34.59 13.25 6.99
C GLN A 694 33.63 12.41 7.81
N ASP A 695 32.38 12.40 7.39
CA ASP A 695 31.33 11.58 7.98
C ASP A 695 31.32 10.18 7.37
N PHE A 696 31.25 9.18 8.26
CA PHE A 696 31.17 7.78 7.90
C PHE A 696 29.90 7.17 8.49
N LEU A 697 29.31 6.24 7.77
CA LEU A 697 28.23 5.39 8.24
C LEU A 697 28.81 4.16 8.96
N ILE A 698 28.27 3.81 10.13
CA ILE A 698 28.64 2.58 10.83
C ILE A 698 27.97 1.38 10.15
N ASN A 699 28.76 0.52 9.53
CA ASN A 699 28.29 -0.65 8.77
C ASN A 699 28.19 -1.92 9.62
N LYS A 700 29.07 -2.08 10.61
CA LYS A 700 29.14 -3.31 11.41
C LYS A 700 29.73 -3.04 12.78
N ILE A 701 29.13 -3.66 13.80
CA ILE A 701 29.66 -3.67 15.16
C ILE A 701 29.82 -5.12 15.60
N SER A 702 31.02 -5.48 16.05
CA SER A 702 31.28 -6.76 16.70
C SER A 702 31.76 -6.50 18.12
N ALA A 703 31.07 -7.06 19.10
CA ALA A 703 31.45 -6.95 20.50
C ALA A 703 32.01 -8.27 21.01
N ARG A 704 33.08 -8.17 21.79
CA ARG A 704 33.69 -9.30 22.51
C ARG A 704 33.95 -8.91 23.96
N PRO A 705 33.90 -9.87 24.90
CA PRO A 705 34.23 -9.62 26.30
C PRO A 705 35.67 -9.10 26.45
N HIS A 706 35.83 -8.08 27.30
CA HIS A 706 37.10 -7.54 27.74
C HIS A 706 37.11 -7.44 29.27
N GLY A 707 37.54 -8.53 29.92
CA GLY A 707 37.41 -8.68 31.37
C GLY A 707 35.98 -9.05 31.79
N SER A 708 35.70 -9.05 33.10
CA SER A 708 34.46 -9.61 33.64
C SER A 708 33.22 -8.73 33.42
N ASN A 709 33.38 -7.43 33.15
CA ASN A 709 32.28 -6.46 33.19
C ASN A 709 32.21 -5.53 31.97
N ASN A 710 33.15 -5.61 31.01
CA ASN A 710 33.25 -4.66 29.91
C ASN A 710 33.32 -5.37 28.56
N LEU A 711 32.90 -4.68 27.49
CA LEU A 711 33.00 -5.14 26.11
C LEU A 711 34.05 -4.32 25.35
N GLU A 712 34.77 -4.97 24.44
CA GLU A 712 35.56 -4.30 23.39
C GLU A 712 34.77 -4.39 22.08
N TYR A 713 34.46 -3.25 21.49
CA TYR A 713 33.74 -3.14 20.22
C TYR A 713 34.73 -2.94 19.08
N THR A 714 34.55 -3.70 18.00
CA THR A 714 35.19 -3.46 16.71
C THR A 714 34.14 -2.91 15.75
N VAL A 715 34.38 -1.71 15.26
CA VAL A 715 33.41 -0.94 14.45
C VAL A 715 33.97 -0.77 13.06
N SER A 716 33.17 -1.08 12.04
CA SER A 716 33.49 -0.89 10.62
C SER A 716 32.68 0.28 10.05
N LEU A 717 33.34 1.08 9.22
CA LEU A 717 32.88 2.38 8.71
C LEU A 717 32.89 2.39 7.19
N VAL A 718 31.93 3.07 6.58
CA VAL A 718 31.85 3.25 5.11
C VAL A 718 31.30 4.64 4.77
N THR A 719 31.79 5.30 3.72
CA THR A 719 31.19 6.56 3.24
C THR A 719 29.93 6.33 2.41
N LYS A 720 29.98 5.34 1.51
CA LYS A 720 28.85 4.92 0.66
C LYS A 720 28.68 3.40 0.73
N LYS A 721 27.60 2.85 0.17
CA LYS A 721 27.32 1.40 0.18
C LYS A 721 28.55 0.60 -0.27
N THR A 722 29.04 -0.28 0.58
CA THR A 722 29.98 -1.34 0.18
C THR A 722 29.18 -2.61 0.01
N LEU A 723 28.99 -3.07 -1.22
CA LEU A 723 28.62 -4.46 -1.43
C LEU A 723 29.91 -5.27 -1.36
N GLY A 724 29.98 -6.22 -0.42
CA GLY A 724 31.06 -7.20 -0.44
C GLY A 724 31.11 -7.86 -1.82
N ILE A 725 32.31 -8.00 -2.39
CA ILE A 725 32.54 -8.56 -3.73
C ILE A 725 31.79 -9.90 -3.95
N LEU A 726 31.63 -10.69 -2.88
CA LEU A 726 30.91 -11.96 -2.87
C LEU A 726 29.39 -11.80 -3.05
N TYR A 727 28.79 -10.82 -2.37
CA TYR A 727 27.36 -10.51 -2.52
C TYR A 727 27.07 -9.90 -3.89
N TRP A 728 27.98 -9.06 -4.39
CA TRP A 728 27.90 -8.54 -5.76
C TRP A 728 27.96 -9.67 -6.79
N LEU A 729 28.89 -10.62 -6.66
CA LEU A 729 28.98 -11.79 -7.55
C LEU A 729 27.75 -12.70 -7.47
N GLN A 730 27.20 -12.96 -6.27
CA GLN A 730 25.97 -13.75 -6.11
C GLN A 730 24.77 -13.06 -6.77
N LYS A 731 24.65 -11.73 -6.62
CA LYS A 731 23.60 -10.94 -7.27
C LYS A 731 23.75 -10.93 -8.79
N GLN A 732 24.98 -10.85 -9.31
CA GLN A 732 25.25 -10.97 -10.76
C GLN A 732 24.88 -12.36 -11.30
N LEU A 733 25.19 -13.43 -10.56
CA LEU A 733 24.84 -14.80 -10.95
C LEU A 733 23.32 -15.02 -10.98
N LEU A 734 22.57 -14.43 -10.04
CA LEU A 734 21.10 -14.47 -10.02
C LEU A 734 20.47 -13.66 -11.17
N LEU A 735 21.14 -12.61 -11.65
CA LEU A 735 20.69 -11.76 -12.75
C LEU A 735 20.99 -12.36 -14.14
N GLU A 736 22.01 -13.22 -14.27
CA GLU A 736 22.39 -13.86 -15.54
C GLU A 736 21.26 -14.71 -16.16
N GLY A 737 20.33 -15.21 -15.34
CA GLY A 737 19.12 -15.93 -15.81
C GLY A 737 18.05 -15.06 -16.49
N LYS A 738 18.24 -13.73 -16.57
CA LYS A 738 17.27 -12.76 -17.11
C LYS A 738 17.80 -11.95 -18.31
N ASN A 739 18.76 -12.47 -19.08
CA ASN A 739 19.15 -11.83 -20.33
C ASN A 739 17.95 -11.78 -21.30
N VAL A 740 17.54 -10.57 -21.69
CA VAL A 740 16.55 -10.32 -22.75
C VAL A 740 17.33 -9.87 -23.98
N GLU A 741 17.07 -10.47 -25.14
CA GLU A 741 17.63 -10.06 -26.42
C GLU A 741 17.16 -8.62 -26.74
N ILE A 742 18.04 -7.79 -27.28
CA ILE A 742 17.71 -6.41 -27.66
C ILE A 742 17.11 -6.47 -29.06
N ASP A 743 15.89 -6.00 -29.24
CA ASP A 743 15.29 -5.78 -30.56
C ASP A 743 15.66 -4.35 -30.99
N ASP A 744 16.02 -4.17 -32.27
CA ASP A 744 16.45 -2.89 -32.83
C ASP A 744 15.33 -1.82 -32.83
N ASN A 745 14.09 -2.20 -32.47
CA ASN A 745 12.92 -1.33 -32.44
C ASN A 745 12.53 -0.80 -31.04
N ASP A 746 13.31 -1.08 -29.99
CA ASP A 746 13.00 -0.58 -28.64
C ASP A 746 13.25 0.95 -28.54
N GLU A 747 12.26 1.71 -28.06
CA GLU A 747 12.38 3.17 -27.83
C GLU A 747 13.20 3.47 -26.57
N LEU A 748 14.36 4.15 -26.71
CA LEU A 748 15.20 4.58 -25.59
C LEU A 748 14.84 5.99 -25.12
N ASP A 749 14.55 6.13 -23.82
CA ASP A 749 14.38 7.41 -23.14
C ASP A 749 15.68 7.83 -22.41
N LYS A 750 16.26 8.97 -22.78
CA LYS A 750 17.58 9.42 -22.29
C LYS A 750 17.45 10.68 -21.44
N LEU A 751 18.05 10.65 -20.23
CA LEU A 751 18.07 11.75 -19.27
C LEU A 751 19.51 12.13 -18.88
N GLU A 752 19.83 13.42 -18.98
CA GLU A 752 21.14 13.99 -18.59
C GLU A 752 20.93 15.01 -17.46
N SER A 753 21.75 14.94 -16.39
CA SER A 753 21.70 15.91 -15.30
C SER A 753 22.68 17.07 -15.55
N PHE A 754 22.20 18.31 -15.35
CA PHE A 754 23.03 19.51 -15.30
C PHE A 754 22.90 20.10 -13.89
N SER A 755 24.01 20.36 -13.19
CA SER A 755 23.99 21.20 -11.98
C SER A 755 24.34 22.63 -12.38
N GLU A 756 23.37 23.53 -12.34
CA GLU A 756 23.65 24.98 -12.40
C GLU A 756 23.64 25.53 -10.98
N GLU A 757 24.78 26.04 -10.51
CA GLU A 757 24.83 26.86 -9.31
C GLU A 757 24.48 28.31 -9.68
N PHE A 758 23.30 28.78 -9.26
CA PHE A 758 22.94 30.20 -9.35
C PHE A 758 23.29 30.90 -8.03
N SER A 759 24.32 31.75 -8.05
CA SER A 759 24.61 32.64 -6.92
C SER A 759 24.05 34.03 -7.20
N PHE A 760 23.10 34.47 -6.38
CA PHE A 760 22.63 35.86 -6.39
C PHE A 760 23.45 36.64 -5.36
N SER A 761 24.31 37.57 -5.81
CA SER A 761 24.91 38.57 -4.93
C SER A 761 24.06 39.83 -4.96
N ASP A 762 23.31 40.09 -3.90
CA ASP A 762 22.60 41.37 -3.76
C ASP A 762 23.56 42.40 -3.14
N SER A 763 24.07 43.33 -3.95
CA SER A 763 24.92 44.41 -3.46
C SER A 763 24.07 45.66 -3.21
N VAL A 764 23.58 45.84 -1.98
CA VAL A 764 22.89 47.08 -1.58
C VAL A 764 23.95 48.18 -1.38
N THR A 765 24.09 49.06 -2.36
CA THR A 765 24.95 50.24 -2.23
C THR A 765 24.14 51.38 -1.58
N VAL A 766 24.20 51.50 -0.25
CA VAL A 766 23.54 52.62 0.46
C VAL A 766 24.34 53.90 0.23
N THR A 767 23.84 54.78 -0.62
CA THR A 767 24.36 56.15 -0.74
C THR A 767 23.56 57.06 0.19
N LEU A 768 24.15 57.48 1.30
CA LEU A 768 23.55 58.40 2.27
C LEU A 768 23.39 59.80 1.65
N TYR A 769 22.16 60.16 1.26
CA TYR A 769 21.84 61.52 0.81
C TYR A 769 21.62 62.44 2.01
N THR A 770 22.52 63.40 2.24
CA THR A 770 22.38 64.42 3.28
C THR A 770 21.61 65.63 2.71
N GLY A 771 20.28 65.51 2.63
CA GLY A 771 19.39 66.61 2.24
C GLY A 771 18.97 67.47 3.43
N LYS A 772 19.09 68.81 3.32
CA LYS A 772 18.61 69.76 4.35
C LYS A 772 17.09 69.91 4.25
N VAL A 773 16.40 69.73 5.38
CA VAL A 773 14.95 69.90 5.48
C VAL A 773 14.62 71.36 5.80
N TRP A 774 13.77 72.01 5.01
CA TRP A 774 13.15 73.29 5.37
C TRP A 774 11.82 73.01 6.07
N SER A 775 11.75 73.29 7.36
CA SER A 775 10.51 73.29 8.14
C SER A 775 10.64 74.40 9.18
N ASN A 776 9.73 75.37 9.12
CA ASN A 776 9.64 76.47 10.07
C ASN A 776 8.64 76.19 11.20
N ASP A 777 8.37 74.92 11.51
CA ASP A 777 7.35 74.53 12.48
C ASP A 777 7.92 73.56 13.52
N ALA A 778 7.76 73.93 14.79
CA ALA A 778 8.29 73.24 15.95
C ALA A 778 7.36 72.07 16.32
N GLY A 779 7.47 70.98 15.56
CA GLY A 779 7.10 69.62 15.92
C GLY A 779 5.62 69.36 16.24
N THR A 780 4.86 68.82 15.27
CA THR A 780 3.77 67.84 15.49
C THR A 780 3.04 67.34 14.22
N THR A 781 3.57 67.47 13.00
CA THR A 781 2.95 66.86 11.79
C THR A 781 3.75 65.67 11.22
N PRO A 782 3.13 64.49 10.96
CA PRO A 782 3.85 63.27 10.51
C PRO A 782 4.39 63.28 9.07
N ASN A 783 4.02 64.25 8.23
CA ASN A 783 4.30 64.23 6.79
C ASN A 783 5.17 65.43 6.36
N LYS A 784 6.48 65.39 6.66
CA LYS A 784 7.43 66.36 6.10
C LYS A 784 7.81 65.95 4.68
N LEU A 785 7.47 66.81 3.71
CA LEU A 785 7.85 66.65 2.30
C LEU A 785 9.35 66.94 2.13
N ILE A 786 10.09 65.97 1.60
CA ILE A 786 11.51 66.10 1.24
C ILE A 786 11.58 66.52 -0.23
N TRP A 787 12.14 67.69 -0.52
CA TRP A 787 12.35 68.15 -1.89
C TRP A 787 13.68 67.60 -2.45
N SER A 788 13.62 66.80 -3.51
CA SER A 788 14.78 66.16 -4.15
C SER A 788 15.30 66.86 -5.41
N GLY A 789 14.89 68.11 -5.68
CA GLY A 789 15.59 69.00 -6.63
C GLY A 789 15.63 68.57 -8.11
N GLY A 790 14.73 67.70 -8.58
CA GLY A 790 14.72 67.19 -9.97
C GLY A 790 13.33 67.11 -10.62
N ALA A 791 13.28 67.17 -11.96
CA ALA A 791 12.09 67.45 -12.78
C ALA A 791 11.08 66.30 -13.00
N THR A 792 11.20 65.18 -12.30
CA THR A 792 10.25 64.05 -12.41
C THR A 792 9.89 63.54 -11.02
N HIS A 793 8.63 63.76 -10.62
CA HIS A 793 8.13 63.47 -9.27
C HIS A 793 7.62 62.02 -9.19
N ILE A 794 8.14 61.26 -8.22
CA ILE A 794 7.45 60.09 -7.67
C ILE A 794 6.87 60.55 -6.33
N TRP A 795 5.54 60.51 -6.22
CA TRP A 795 4.84 60.67 -4.96
C TRP A 795 4.83 59.29 -4.30
N VAL A 796 5.38 59.17 -3.10
CA VAL A 796 5.18 58.00 -2.23
C VAL A 796 4.11 58.38 -1.21
#